data_AF-A0A524BDS4-F1
#
_entry.id   AF-A0A524BDS4-F1
#
_cell.length_a   1.000
_cell.length_b   1.000
_cell.length_c   1.000
_cell.angle_alpha   90.00
_cell.angle_beta   90.00
_cell.angle_gamma   90.00
#
_symmetry.space_group_name_H-M   'P 1'
#
loop_
_entity.id
_entity.type
_entity.pdbx_description
1 polymer ?
#
loop_
_entity_poly.entity_id
_entity_poly.type
_entity_poly.pdbx_seq_one_letter_code
_entity_poly.pdbx_strand_id
1 'polypeptide(L)'
;MTPLAASPPRSNAHPLRVLLFLLIAHFLALACLSYLLAHKQRSLRLDLAVSQAEISMTAIRSAMIGAAQAGLEAAEMQPLHRQLDLLPGAASGIQSIRMFAVNADGAAEIVHSSDSSPLPMTDDSALAKALAQPASRWVSASEARPQLVLTIQDHDGAHRGGLLVTLDPQPLRADAERFEEGLHAAMIKVSALSAGVLIVIFALFSRSPQMRRWLALLLMLPTLLAAAALASGSARQLAGSLEPALAAKTGAVAEMLAGRIARAIDLGIPADKLVGTAEYFADIRQRNPDIASIVLNIPAGTTTSGDATGLARIAQDGQAIGEVAVTPDRNYAYRALWAIAADIAVVLLATLLAFRELLAAVVTAPEGQASDEGWLTVQSLRLPLFLFILSEEITRAILPLFFRDAGIENGLGASLAAGLPISIYMIFFAAMTPYAGGWADRFGPTRVFALGAALCVAGFGWMALAAGYWPLLIARALCAAGYALGTMACQRQIIALTADTNRTRGLALFVSAVSIAAICGAAVGGVLAERMGVRNVLLLAAGCALAGFVVFLISRQAATPLPKSVSVFRWRDLVPLLHDRRFMRLMLGAAIPAKIALAGFLFYLTPLALHAEAYSAAAIGRAIMAYYILLTLSNPLASVIADRWRQPRRLVAAGMLLTALGTLAGLAVPLLAVDLAFWIGIVCLGLGTGLSAAPMQTLAVDIAGDGNPTPVLVALRTLERLGSVIGPLIAAGLLAWLPYPLVMTALGAITFAGGLLLVTGSPRQGMVAA
;
A
#
# COMPACT_ATOMS: atom_id res chain seq x y z
N MET A 1 -50.44 25.59 -38.88
CA MET A 1 -49.10 26.11 -38.51
C MET A 1 -49.11 26.43 -37.02
N THR A 2 -48.73 25.45 -36.20
CA THR A 2 -48.51 25.61 -34.75
C THR A 2 -47.08 26.08 -34.53
N PRO A 3 -46.83 27.12 -33.71
CA PRO A 3 -45.47 27.64 -33.53
C PRO A 3 -44.63 26.63 -32.76
N LEU A 4 -43.45 26.33 -33.29
CA LEU A 4 -42.39 25.56 -32.65
C LEU A 4 -42.07 26.19 -31.29
N ALA A 5 -42.33 25.44 -30.22
CA ALA A 5 -41.91 25.81 -28.87
C ALA A 5 -40.39 26.00 -28.85
N ALA A 6 -39.95 27.19 -28.49
CA ALA A 6 -38.53 27.51 -28.30
C ALA A 6 -37.93 26.52 -27.30
N SER A 7 -36.89 25.82 -27.73
CA SER A 7 -36.07 24.99 -26.85
C SER A 7 -35.47 25.87 -25.74
N PRO A 8 -35.46 25.41 -24.47
CA PRO A 8 -34.86 26.17 -23.39
C PRO A 8 -33.35 26.36 -23.67
N PRO A 9 -32.76 27.49 -23.25
CA PRO A 9 -31.35 27.77 -23.49
C PRO A 9 -30.50 26.66 -22.86
N ARG A 10 -29.69 26.01 -23.70
CA ARG A 10 -28.69 25.01 -23.30
C ARG A 10 -27.83 25.58 -22.19
N SER A 11 -27.84 24.95 -21.00
CA SER A 11 -26.96 25.37 -19.91
C SER A 11 -25.52 25.05 -20.30
N ASN A 12 -24.82 26.01 -20.89
CA ASN A 12 -23.37 26.00 -20.97
C ASN A 12 -22.86 25.82 -19.54
N ALA A 13 -22.20 24.70 -19.23
CA ALA A 13 -21.44 24.60 -18.01
C ALA A 13 -20.46 25.78 -18.00
N HIS A 14 -20.70 26.78 -17.14
CA HIS A 14 -19.94 28.03 -17.16
C HIS A 14 -18.44 27.69 -17.08
N PRO A 15 -17.58 28.24 -17.96
CA PRO A 15 -16.13 28.02 -17.92
C PRO A 15 -15.54 28.36 -16.53
N LEU A 16 -16.23 29.22 -15.78
CA LEU A 16 -15.94 29.55 -14.39
C LEU A 16 -16.07 28.34 -13.44
N ARG A 17 -17.10 27.49 -13.60
CA ARG A 17 -17.27 26.28 -12.79
C ARG A 17 -16.17 25.26 -13.08
N VAL A 18 -15.80 25.12 -14.36
CA VAL A 18 -14.70 24.24 -14.80
C VAL A 18 -13.38 24.69 -14.19
N LEU A 19 -13.07 25.98 -14.31
CA LEU A 19 -11.87 26.56 -13.72
C LEU A 19 -11.84 26.39 -12.20
N LEU A 20 -12.98 26.58 -11.52
CA LEU A 20 -13.09 26.40 -10.08
C LEU A 20 -12.79 24.94 -9.66
N PHE A 21 -13.37 23.95 -10.33
CA PHE A 21 -13.07 22.54 -10.04
C PHE A 21 -11.60 22.18 -10.30
N LEU A 22 -11.00 22.74 -11.36
CA LEU A 22 -9.58 22.53 -11.67
C LEU A 22 -8.67 23.14 -10.60
N LEU A 23 -9.01 24.34 -10.11
CA LEU A 23 -8.27 24.98 -9.02
C LEU A 23 -8.43 24.21 -7.71
N ILE A 24 -9.65 23.78 -7.36
CA ILE A 24 -9.89 22.96 -6.17
C ILE A 24 -9.07 21.67 -6.23
N ALA A 25 -9.10 20.97 -7.38
CA ALA A 25 -8.32 19.74 -7.58
C ALA A 25 -6.81 20.00 -7.47
N HIS A 26 -6.33 21.10 -8.05
CA HIS A 26 -4.93 21.52 -8.00
C HIS A 26 -4.47 21.79 -6.56
N PHE A 27 -5.23 22.58 -5.80
CA PHE A 27 -4.90 22.88 -4.40
C PHE A 27 -5.01 21.64 -3.51
N LEU A 28 -6.03 20.80 -3.71
CA LEU A 28 -6.18 19.56 -2.95
C LEU A 28 -4.99 18.63 -3.17
N ALA A 29 -4.53 18.51 -4.42
CA ALA A 29 -3.37 17.71 -4.77
C ALA A 29 -2.08 18.20 -4.10
N LEU A 30 -1.79 19.51 -4.19
CA LEU A 30 -0.60 20.09 -3.59
C LEU A 30 -0.66 20.07 -2.05
N ALA A 31 -1.84 20.26 -1.46
CA ALA A 31 -2.05 20.13 -0.02
C ALA A 31 -1.83 18.69 0.46
N CYS A 32 -2.38 17.70 -0.26
CA CYS A 32 -2.13 16.28 0.03
C CYS A 32 -0.63 15.95 -0.06
N LEU A 33 0.05 16.40 -1.12
CA LEU A 33 1.49 16.17 -1.26
C LEU A 33 2.28 16.86 -0.14
N SER A 34 1.95 18.12 0.19
CA SER A 34 2.62 18.85 1.26
C SER A 34 2.43 18.17 2.62
N TYR A 35 1.21 17.74 2.94
CA TYR A 35 0.92 16.96 4.15
C TYR A 35 1.76 15.67 4.21
N LEU A 36 1.88 14.96 3.10
CA LEU A 36 2.68 13.73 3.00
C LEU A 36 4.18 14.01 3.14
N LEU A 37 4.68 15.12 2.59
CA LEU A 37 6.08 15.52 2.76
C LEU A 37 6.37 15.91 4.22
N ALA A 38 5.53 16.74 4.82
CA ALA A 38 5.65 17.18 6.21
C ALA A 38 5.69 15.99 7.17
N HIS A 39 4.70 15.09 7.07
CA HIS A 39 4.63 13.93 7.94
C HIS A 39 5.82 12.96 7.72
N LYS A 40 6.35 12.83 6.49
CA LYS A 40 7.46 11.89 6.25
C LYS A 40 8.73 12.41 6.94
N GLN A 41 8.96 13.71 6.86
CA GLN A 41 10.06 14.34 7.58
C GLN A 41 9.90 14.22 9.10
N ARG A 42 8.69 14.40 9.64
CA ARG A 42 8.43 14.15 11.07
C ARG A 42 8.79 12.74 11.49
N SER A 43 8.35 11.73 10.73
CA SER A 43 8.67 10.32 10.98
C SER A 43 10.18 10.06 10.96
N LEU A 44 10.89 10.57 9.95
CA LEU A 44 12.34 10.41 9.85
C LEU A 44 13.08 11.05 11.02
N ARG A 45 12.63 12.21 11.50
CA ARG A 45 13.23 12.86 12.68
C ARG A 45 12.97 12.08 13.96
N LEU A 46 11.77 11.52 14.11
CA LEU A 46 11.47 10.63 15.22
C LEU A 46 12.35 9.38 15.18
N ASP A 47 12.52 8.77 14.02
CA ASP A 47 13.43 7.62 13.84
C ASP A 47 14.88 7.99 14.17
N LEU A 48 15.32 9.20 13.80
CA LEU A 48 16.65 9.71 14.15
C LEU A 48 16.80 9.95 15.65
N ALA A 49 15.80 10.53 16.31
CA ALA A 49 15.81 10.74 17.76
C ALA A 49 15.79 9.43 18.55
N VAL A 50 14.98 8.47 18.10
CA VAL A 50 14.95 7.11 18.63
C VAL A 50 16.31 6.45 18.45
N SER A 51 16.91 6.56 17.26
CA SER A 51 18.24 6.03 16.98
C SER A 51 19.28 6.66 17.91
N GLN A 52 19.28 7.99 18.06
CA GLN A 52 20.16 8.72 18.98
C GLN A 52 20.02 8.22 20.42
N ALA A 53 18.80 8.07 20.91
CA ALA A 53 18.55 7.56 22.26
C ALA A 53 18.98 6.10 22.43
N GLU A 54 18.68 5.22 21.47
CA GLU A 54 19.12 3.81 21.47
C GLU A 54 20.63 3.70 21.58
N ILE A 55 21.35 4.54 20.87
CA ILE A 55 22.81 4.57 20.89
C ILE A 55 23.32 4.97 22.27
N SER A 56 22.81 6.06 22.84
CA SER A 56 23.17 6.50 24.19
C SER A 56 22.90 5.42 25.25
N MET A 57 21.93 4.54 25.02
CA MET A 57 21.57 3.45 25.92
C MET A 57 22.20 2.10 25.60
N THR A 58 22.90 1.95 24.47
CA THR A 58 23.36 0.63 23.99
C THR A 58 24.28 -0.07 25.01
N ALA A 59 25.13 0.71 25.68
CA ALA A 59 26.02 0.19 26.72
C ALA A 59 25.23 -0.34 27.95
N ILE A 60 24.24 0.42 28.40
CA ILE A 60 23.38 0.05 29.54
C ILE A 60 22.50 -1.14 29.18
N ARG A 61 21.87 -1.14 28.01
CA ARG A 61 21.04 -2.25 27.52
C ARG A 61 21.85 -3.55 27.47
N SER A 62 23.06 -3.48 26.93
CA SER A 62 23.97 -4.64 26.89
C SER A 62 24.36 -5.12 28.30
N ALA A 63 24.57 -4.19 29.24
CA ALA A 63 24.85 -4.54 30.63
C ALA A 63 23.65 -5.18 31.31
N MET A 64 22.42 -4.70 31.05
CA MET A 64 21.20 -5.31 31.56
C MET A 64 20.96 -6.70 30.97
N ILE A 65 21.21 -6.91 29.67
CA ILE A 65 21.12 -8.24 29.04
C ILE A 65 22.11 -9.20 29.70
N GLY A 66 23.36 -8.78 29.89
CA GLY A 66 24.38 -9.59 30.56
C GLY A 66 24.04 -9.90 32.01
N ALA A 67 23.50 -8.93 32.75
CA ALA A 67 23.05 -9.11 34.13
C ALA A 67 21.85 -10.07 34.22
N ALA A 68 20.87 -9.94 33.31
CA ALA A 68 19.73 -10.84 33.23
C ALA A 68 20.17 -12.28 32.88
N GLN A 69 21.15 -12.44 31.98
CA GLN A 69 21.74 -13.76 31.67
C GLN A 69 22.50 -14.37 32.85
N ALA A 70 23.03 -13.53 33.76
CA ALA A 70 23.64 -13.97 35.01
C ALA A 70 22.61 -14.27 36.12
N GLY A 71 21.31 -14.14 35.81
CA GLY A 71 20.21 -14.40 36.75
C GLY A 71 19.87 -13.23 37.67
N LEU A 72 20.43 -12.03 37.44
CA LEU A 72 20.10 -10.85 38.23
C LEU A 72 18.76 -10.28 37.83
N GLU A 73 17.92 -9.96 38.81
CA GLU A 73 16.66 -9.25 38.59
C GLU A 73 16.91 -7.76 38.31
N ALA A 74 15.97 -7.11 37.61
CA ALA A 74 16.07 -5.68 37.32
C ALA A 74 16.21 -4.83 38.60
N ALA A 75 15.62 -5.26 39.72
CA ALA A 75 15.74 -4.63 41.04
C ALA A 75 17.16 -4.70 41.64
N GLU A 76 17.95 -5.68 41.23
CA GLU A 76 19.30 -5.93 41.75
C GLU A 76 20.36 -5.13 40.97
N MET A 77 19.99 -4.48 39.87
CA MET A 77 20.91 -3.74 38.99
C MET A 77 21.19 -2.30 39.46
N GLN A 78 21.34 -2.08 40.78
CA GLN A 78 21.60 -0.77 41.37
C GLN A 78 22.76 0.03 40.74
N PRO A 79 23.89 -0.57 40.28
CA PRO A 79 24.95 0.18 39.61
C PRO A 79 24.49 0.85 38.30
N LEU A 80 23.48 0.28 37.63
CA LEU A 80 22.93 0.84 36.39
C LEU A 80 21.99 2.02 36.68
N HIS A 81 21.36 2.10 37.85
CA HIS A 81 20.47 3.22 38.22
C HIS A 81 21.20 4.56 38.14
N ARG A 82 22.42 4.66 38.70
CA ARG A 82 23.22 5.89 38.62
C ARG A 82 23.63 6.25 37.19
N GLN A 83 23.81 5.27 36.32
CA GLN A 83 24.13 5.53 34.91
C GLN A 83 22.90 6.01 34.14
N LEU A 84 21.72 5.47 34.47
CA LEU A 84 20.44 5.92 33.91
C LEU A 84 20.11 7.37 34.27
N ASP A 85 20.48 7.82 35.48
CA ASP A 85 20.22 9.19 35.94
C ASP A 85 21.07 10.25 35.21
N LEU A 86 22.19 9.84 34.60
CA LEU A 86 23.10 10.73 33.87
C LEU A 86 22.77 10.88 32.38
N LEU A 87 21.88 10.03 31.86
CA LEU A 87 21.53 10.00 30.45
C LEU A 87 20.55 11.09 29.99
N PRO A 88 19.55 11.54 30.77
CA PRO A 88 18.63 12.60 30.32
C PRO A 88 19.35 13.90 29.97
N GLY A 89 18.95 14.53 28.86
CA GLY A 89 19.51 15.81 28.42
C GLY A 89 19.47 16.03 26.91
N ALA A 90 19.77 17.26 26.50
CA ALA A 90 19.70 17.68 25.09
C ALA A 90 20.66 16.89 24.17
N ALA A 91 21.80 16.43 24.69
CA ALA A 91 22.79 15.68 23.92
C ALA A 91 22.37 14.23 23.61
N SER A 92 21.56 13.62 24.48
CA SER A 92 21.02 12.26 24.28
C SER A 92 19.63 12.26 23.64
N GLY A 93 18.93 13.40 23.66
CA GLY A 93 17.54 13.51 23.21
C GLY A 93 16.56 12.80 24.15
N ILE A 94 16.98 12.47 25.37
CA ILE A 94 16.19 11.73 26.35
C ILE A 94 15.63 12.69 27.40
N GLN A 95 14.31 12.66 27.59
CA GLN A 95 13.64 13.41 28.66
C GLN A 95 13.70 12.66 29.99
N SER A 96 13.35 11.37 29.98
CA SER A 96 13.34 10.54 31.18
C SER A 96 13.49 9.07 30.82
N ILE A 97 14.10 8.29 31.70
CA ILE A 97 14.21 6.84 31.56
C ILE A 97 13.59 6.17 32.79
N ARG A 98 12.84 5.09 32.56
CA ARG A 98 12.30 4.23 33.59
C ARG A 98 12.74 2.80 33.32
N MET A 99 13.26 2.13 34.34
CA MET A 99 13.56 0.71 34.31
C MET A 99 12.36 -0.06 34.84
N PHE A 100 11.95 -1.13 34.17
CA PHE A 100 10.83 -1.97 34.60
C PHE A 100 11.22 -3.45 34.68
N ALA A 101 10.57 -4.19 35.58
CA ALA A 101 10.58 -5.63 35.69
C ALA A 101 9.24 -6.20 35.24
N VAL A 102 9.20 -7.46 34.78
CA VAL A 102 7.96 -8.18 34.51
C VAL A 102 7.84 -9.30 35.54
N ASN A 103 6.78 -9.25 36.35
CA ASN A 103 6.50 -10.22 37.39
C ASN A 103 6.02 -11.56 36.79
N ALA A 104 5.99 -12.62 37.60
CA ALA A 104 5.55 -13.96 37.18
C ALA A 104 4.14 -13.99 36.57
N ASP A 105 3.27 -13.05 36.97
CA ASP A 105 1.90 -12.90 36.46
C ASP A 105 1.83 -12.13 35.12
N GLY A 106 2.98 -11.74 34.54
CA GLY A 106 3.07 -10.95 33.31
C GLY A 106 2.84 -9.44 33.48
N ALA A 107 2.61 -8.97 34.70
CA ALA A 107 2.45 -7.55 35.01
C ALA A 107 3.82 -6.85 35.05
N ALA A 108 3.91 -5.66 34.47
CA ALA A 108 5.13 -4.86 34.48
C ALA A 108 5.13 -3.83 35.63
N GLU A 109 6.24 -3.75 36.35
CA GLU A 109 6.44 -2.85 37.49
C GLU A 109 7.66 -1.96 37.28
N ILE A 110 7.55 -0.67 37.54
CA ILE A 110 8.68 0.27 37.42
C ILE A 110 9.57 0.13 38.65
N VAL A 111 10.83 -0.20 38.41
CA VAL A 111 11.85 -0.48 39.43
C VAL A 111 12.73 0.73 39.70
N HIS A 112 12.98 1.56 38.68
CA HIS A 112 13.76 2.80 38.79
C HIS A 112 13.24 3.87 37.83
N SER A 113 13.33 5.15 38.20
CA SER A 113 13.01 6.27 37.33
C SER A 113 14.02 7.40 37.50
N SER A 114 14.49 7.94 36.37
CA SER A 114 15.37 9.11 36.34
C SER A 114 14.64 10.45 36.55
N ASP A 115 13.31 10.44 36.70
CA ASP A 115 12.48 11.63 36.96
C ASP A 115 11.83 11.50 38.34
N SER A 116 11.71 12.62 39.06
CA SER A 116 11.10 12.72 40.38
C SER A 116 9.60 13.01 40.32
N SER A 117 9.04 13.28 39.13
CA SER A 117 7.61 13.53 38.94
C SER A 117 6.79 12.24 39.07
N PRO A 118 5.75 12.20 39.92
CA PRO A 118 4.86 11.04 40.04
C PRO A 118 3.95 10.98 38.80
N LEU A 119 4.35 10.24 37.77
CA LEU A 119 3.46 9.86 36.69
C LEU A 119 2.70 8.58 37.12
N PRO A 120 1.36 8.54 37.02
CA PRO A 120 0.59 7.38 37.49
C PRO A 120 0.90 6.12 36.68
N MET A 121 1.03 5.00 37.38
CA MET A 121 1.33 3.64 36.89
C MET A 121 0.30 3.04 35.91
N THR A 122 -0.83 3.71 35.65
CA THR A 122 -2.04 3.05 35.12
C THR A 122 -2.36 3.29 33.64
N ASP A 123 -1.51 3.98 32.86
CA ASP A 123 -1.87 4.29 31.46
C ASP A 123 -0.72 4.21 30.44
N ASP A 124 0.34 3.44 30.70
CA ASP A 124 1.36 3.15 29.68
C ASP A 124 0.86 2.03 28.75
N SER A 125 -0.18 2.34 27.96
CA SER A 125 -0.64 1.50 26.83
C SER A 125 0.51 1.12 25.88
N ALA A 126 1.56 1.93 25.86
CA ALA A 126 2.84 1.68 25.20
C ALA A 126 3.57 0.44 25.73
N LEU A 127 3.73 0.33 27.05
CA LEU A 127 4.40 -0.80 27.69
C LEU A 127 3.60 -2.09 27.51
N ALA A 128 2.29 -2.04 27.68
CA ALA A 128 1.40 -3.18 27.41
C ALA A 128 1.47 -3.65 25.95
N LYS A 129 1.48 -2.71 24.98
CA LYS A 129 1.65 -3.02 23.55
C LYS A 129 3.03 -3.59 23.23
N ALA A 130 4.07 -3.09 23.87
CA ALA A 130 5.43 -3.58 23.69
C ALA A 130 5.59 -5.02 24.19
N LEU A 131 5.06 -5.32 25.38
CA LEU A 131 5.10 -6.66 25.98
C LEU A 131 4.24 -7.68 25.23
N ALA A 132 3.18 -7.23 24.53
CA ALA A 132 2.37 -8.08 23.67
C ALA A 132 3.08 -8.48 22.35
N GLN A 133 4.18 -7.81 21.98
CA GLN A 133 4.93 -8.12 20.77
C GLN A 133 6.14 -9.03 21.07
N PRO A 134 6.49 -9.96 20.17
CA PRO A 134 7.70 -10.78 20.32
C PRO A 134 9.00 -9.98 20.09
N ALA A 135 8.90 -8.74 19.60
CA ALA A 135 10.06 -7.89 19.35
C ALA A 135 10.65 -7.33 20.65
N SER A 136 11.99 -7.28 20.75
CA SER A 136 12.70 -6.70 21.90
C SER A 136 12.66 -5.16 21.95
N ARG A 137 11.92 -4.53 21.03
CA ARG A 137 11.97 -3.11 20.71
C ARG A 137 10.59 -2.67 20.26
N TRP A 138 10.08 -1.61 20.86
CA TRP A 138 8.84 -0.98 20.47
C TRP A 138 8.96 0.54 20.57
N VAL A 139 8.35 1.26 19.63
CA VAL A 139 8.40 2.72 19.57
C VAL A 139 6.97 3.25 19.49
N SER A 140 6.63 4.18 20.38
CA SER A 140 5.41 4.95 20.33
C SER A 140 5.54 6.06 19.29
N ALA A 141 4.65 6.04 18.30
CA ALA A 141 4.54 7.10 17.29
C ALA A 141 3.84 8.38 17.82
N SER A 142 3.73 8.58 19.13
CA SER A 142 3.09 9.76 19.72
C SER A 142 3.98 11.00 19.58
N GLU A 143 3.55 11.98 18.78
CA GLU A 143 4.25 13.27 18.61
C GLU A 143 4.35 14.10 19.90
N ALA A 144 3.41 13.90 20.84
CA ALA A 144 3.39 14.67 22.09
C ALA A 144 4.41 14.16 23.10
N ARG A 145 4.62 12.84 23.13
CA ARG A 145 5.53 12.12 24.03
C ARG A 145 6.04 10.85 23.32
N PRO A 146 7.09 10.96 22.50
CA PRO A 146 7.69 9.79 21.89
C PRO A 146 8.25 8.89 22.99
N GLN A 147 7.89 7.62 22.94
CA GLN A 147 8.37 6.63 23.91
C GLN A 147 9.06 5.49 23.16
N LEU A 148 10.18 5.04 23.69
CA LEU A 148 10.92 3.88 23.22
C LEU A 148 10.93 2.85 24.35
N VAL A 149 10.43 1.65 24.07
CA VAL A 149 10.45 0.52 24.99
C VAL A 149 11.47 -0.49 24.46
N LEU A 150 12.47 -0.77 25.28
CA LEU A 150 13.49 -1.78 25.03
C LEU A 150 13.24 -2.91 26.03
N THR A 151 12.75 -4.05 25.56
CA THR A 151 12.52 -5.21 26.43
C THR A 151 13.73 -6.13 26.44
N ILE A 152 13.86 -6.87 27.53
CA ILE A 152 14.84 -7.92 27.75
C ILE A 152 14.08 -9.22 27.84
N GLN A 153 14.51 -10.19 27.04
CA GLN A 153 13.89 -11.50 26.94
C GLN A 153 14.84 -12.57 27.49
N ASP A 154 14.24 -13.60 28.07
CA ASP A 154 14.91 -14.82 28.51
C ASP A 154 15.22 -15.74 27.30
N HIS A 155 15.92 -16.85 27.53
CA HIS A 155 16.24 -17.87 26.52
C HIS A 155 14.98 -18.48 25.87
N ASP A 156 13.87 -18.52 26.63
CA ASP A 156 12.55 -18.97 26.16
C ASP A 156 11.74 -17.87 25.44
N GLY A 157 12.31 -16.68 25.25
CA GLY A 157 11.66 -15.53 24.59
C GLY A 157 10.66 -14.75 25.46
N ALA A 158 10.51 -15.13 26.74
CA ALA A 158 9.66 -14.42 27.70
C ALA A 158 10.28 -13.08 28.14
N HIS A 159 9.49 -12.00 28.14
CA HIS A 159 9.96 -10.68 28.61
C HIS A 159 10.16 -10.70 30.14
N ARG A 160 11.33 -10.29 30.62
CA ARG A 160 11.69 -10.26 32.05
C ARG A 160 11.80 -8.85 32.62
N GLY A 161 11.93 -7.85 31.76
CA GLY A 161 12.08 -6.45 32.14
C GLY A 161 12.55 -5.59 30.97
N GLY A 162 12.96 -4.36 31.25
CA GLY A 162 13.46 -3.47 30.21
C GLY A 162 13.56 -2.01 30.61
N LEU A 163 13.67 -1.16 29.58
CA LEU A 163 13.73 0.29 29.71
C LEU A 163 12.55 0.92 28.94
N LEU A 164 11.84 1.80 29.61
CA LEU A 164 10.86 2.72 29.02
C LEU A 164 11.49 4.11 28.99
N VAL A 165 11.67 4.64 27.79
CA VAL A 165 12.45 5.85 27.53
C VAL A 165 11.51 6.86 26.91
N THR A 166 11.36 8.00 27.56
CA THR A 166 10.60 9.13 27.01
C THR A 166 11.61 10.10 26.39
N LEU A 167 11.43 10.43 25.12
CA LEU A 167 12.32 11.32 24.38
C LEU A 167 11.92 12.78 24.59
N ASP A 168 12.91 13.67 24.64
CA ASP A 168 12.68 15.12 24.74
C ASP A 168 12.27 15.68 23.37
N PRO A 169 11.07 16.25 23.25
CA PRO A 169 10.63 16.84 22.00
C PRO A 169 11.28 18.21 21.70
N GLN A 170 12.00 18.88 22.61
CA GLN A 170 12.47 20.26 22.40
C GLN A 170 13.46 20.47 21.24
N PRO A 171 14.57 19.71 21.11
CA PRO A 171 15.44 19.84 19.94
C PRO A 171 14.74 19.42 18.63
N LEU A 172 13.69 18.61 18.72
CA LEU A 172 12.89 18.15 17.58
C LEU A 172 11.80 19.16 17.17
N ARG A 173 11.22 19.92 18.11
CA ARG A 173 10.09 20.84 17.88
C ARG A 173 10.53 22.16 17.27
N ALA A 174 11.58 22.81 17.79
CA ALA A 174 11.97 24.13 17.30
C ALA A 174 12.46 24.11 15.83
N ASP A 175 13.22 23.07 15.45
CA ASP A 175 13.63 22.86 14.06
C ASP A 175 12.51 22.25 13.20
N ALA A 176 11.55 21.55 13.80
CA ALA A 176 10.33 21.12 13.10
C ALA A 176 9.40 22.28 12.75
N GLU A 177 9.17 23.19 13.68
CA GLU A 177 8.35 24.38 13.48
C GLU A 177 8.94 25.27 12.38
N ARG A 178 10.23 25.58 12.43
CA ARG A 178 10.91 26.35 11.36
C ARG A 178 10.84 25.68 9.98
N PHE A 179 10.97 24.35 9.96
CA PHE A 179 10.85 23.59 8.71
C PHE A 179 9.43 23.62 8.16
N GLU A 180 8.43 23.37 9.01
CA GLU A 180 7.02 23.37 8.63
C GLU A 180 6.59 24.75 8.13
N GLU A 181 7.04 25.81 8.79
CA GLU A 181 6.86 27.17 8.32
C GLU A 181 7.48 27.37 6.93
N GLY A 182 8.71 26.88 6.71
CA GLY A 182 9.39 26.93 5.41
C GLY A 182 8.66 26.14 4.32
N LEU A 183 8.20 24.92 4.62
CA LEU A 183 7.46 24.05 3.71
C LEU A 183 6.07 24.62 3.40
N HIS A 184 5.37 25.15 4.40
CA HIS A 184 4.08 25.81 4.23
C HIS A 184 4.23 27.08 3.38
N ALA A 185 5.26 27.90 3.65
CA ALA A 185 5.55 29.08 2.84
C ALA A 185 5.90 28.70 1.39
N ALA A 186 6.70 27.64 1.18
CA ALA A 186 7.00 27.12 -0.14
C ALA A 186 5.75 26.57 -0.84
N MET A 187 4.89 25.84 -0.12
CA MET A 187 3.61 25.32 -0.64
C MET A 187 2.71 26.47 -1.10
N ILE A 188 2.54 27.51 -0.29
CA ILE A 188 1.70 28.67 -0.64
C ILE A 188 2.25 29.37 -1.89
N LYS A 189 3.56 29.66 -1.93
CA LYS A 189 4.21 30.33 -3.07
C LYS A 189 4.10 29.52 -4.36
N VAL A 190 4.45 28.23 -4.30
CA VAL A 190 4.42 27.33 -5.45
C VAL A 190 2.99 27.14 -5.94
N SER A 191 2.03 26.91 -5.04
CA SER A 191 0.61 26.73 -5.38
C SER A 191 0.00 27.99 -6.00
N ALA A 192 0.33 29.17 -5.47
CA ALA A 192 -0.13 30.44 -6.04
C ALA A 192 0.42 30.66 -7.46
N LEU A 193 1.72 30.40 -7.67
CA LEU A 193 2.36 30.52 -8.97
C LEU A 193 1.77 29.53 -9.99
N SER A 194 1.64 28.25 -9.62
CA SER A 194 1.09 27.23 -10.52
C SER A 194 -0.40 27.41 -10.79
N ALA A 195 -1.17 27.90 -9.82
CA ALA A 195 -2.56 28.29 -10.05
C ALA A 195 -2.67 29.45 -11.04
N GLY A 196 -1.79 30.46 -10.93
CA GLY A 196 -1.72 31.56 -11.90
C GLY A 196 -1.43 31.07 -13.33
N VAL A 197 -0.44 30.19 -13.49
CA VAL A 197 -0.12 29.56 -14.79
C VAL A 197 -1.30 28.72 -15.30
N LEU A 198 -1.96 27.96 -14.43
CA LEU A 198 -3.13 27.14 -14.78
C LEU A 198 -4.31 28.00 -15.25
N ILE A 199 -4.56 29.15 -14.61
CA ILE A 199 -5.58 30.12 -15.04
C ILE A 199 -5.24 30.69 -16.43
N VAL A 200 -3.98 31.08 -16.66
CA VAL A 200 -3.52 31.61 -17.95
C VAL A 200 -3.67 30.57 -19.05
N ILE A 201 -3.23 29.33 -18.82
CA ILE A 201 -3.40 28.22 -19.76
C ILE A 201 -4.89 27.97 -20.02
N PHE A 202 -5.72 27.92 -18.98
CA PHE A 202 -7.15 27.76 -19.18
C PHE A 202 -7.74 28.89 -20.02
N ALA A 203 -7.39 30.15 -19.74
CA ALA A 203 -7.91 31.32 -20.47
C ALA A 203 -7.48 31.34 -21.95
N LEU A 204 -6.22 31.01 -22.24
CA LEU A 204 -5.66 31.02 -23.60
C LEU A 204 -6.18 29.85 -24.45
N PHE A 205 -6.28 28.66 -23.86
CA PHE A 205 -6.49 27.43 -24.61
C PHE A 205 -7.94 26.92 -24.56
N SER A 206 -8.79 27.38 -23.63
CA SER A 206 -10.21 26.99 -23.58
C SER A 206 -11.02 27.46 -24.78
N ARG A 207 -10.54 28.50 -25.48
CA ARG A 207 -11.21 29.11 -26.63
C ARG A 207 -10.82 28.50 -27.99
N SER A 208 -9.75 27.69 -28.05
CA SER A 208 -9.24 27.13 -29.30
C SER A 208 -9.66 25.66 -29.49
N PRO A 209 -10.49 25.33 -30.51
CA PRO A 209 -10.98 23.97 -30.75
C PRO A 209 -9.86 22.97 -31.09
N GLN A 210 -8.88 23.39 -31.90
CA GLN A 210 -7.71 22.55 -32.25
C GLN A 210 -6.79 22.22 -31.07
N MET A 211 -6.79 23.08 -30.05
CA MET A 211 -5.91 22.96 -28.87
C MET A 211 -6.62 22.29 -27.68
N ARG A 212 -7.94 22.07 -27.75
CA ARG A 212 -8.74 21.38 -26.72
C ARG A 212 -8.27 19.95 -26.44
N ARG A 213 -7.72 19.27 -27.45
CA ARG A 213 -7.08 17.94 -27.31
C ARG A 213 -5.79 17.97 -26.49
N TRP A 214 -5.08 19.09 -26.47
CA TRP A 214 -3.85 19.30 -25.68
C TRP A 214 -4.11 20.02 -24.36
N LEU A 215 -5.26 20.69 -24.22
CA LEU A 215 -5.67 21.43 -23.03
C LEU A 215 -5.55 20.59 -21.76
N ALA A 216 -5.85 19.29 -21.83
CA ALA A 216 -5.68 18.37 -20.71
C ALA A 216 -4.24 18.26 -20.21
N LEU A 217 -3.32 18.04 -21.14
CA LEU A 217 -1.90 17.89 -20.86
C LEU A 217 -1.30 19.24 -20.41
N LEU A 218 -1.71 20.33 -21.06
CA LEU A 218 -1.26 21.68 -20.72
C LEU A 218 -1.75 22.13 -19.33
N LEU A 219 -2.97 21.77 -18.93
CA LEU A 219 -3.49 22.09 -17.59
C LEU A 219 -2.87 21.23 -16.48
N MET A 220 -2.32 20.06 -16.81
CA MET A 220 -1.63 19.20 -15.85
C MET A 220 -0.19 19.65 -15.56
N LEU A 221 0.48 20.25 -16.55
CA LEU A 221 1.89 20.62 -16.47
C LEU A 221 2.24 21.53 -15.27
N PRO A 222 1.47 22.59 -14.94
CA PRO A 222 1.78 23.47 -13.81
C PRO A 222 1.71 22.73 -12.47
N THR A 223 0.71 21.85 -12.30
CA THR A 223 0.55 21.01 -11.11
C THR A 223 1.73 20.04 -10.95
N LEU A 224 2.15 19.41 -12.06
CA LEU A 224 3.28 18.47 -12.05
C LEU A 224 4.60 19.17 -11.70
N LEU A 225 4.87 20.33 -12.31
CA LEU A 225 6.07 21.11 -12.04
C LEU A 225 6.11 21.63 -10.59
N ALA A 226 4.98 22.14 -10.09
CA ALA A 226 4.82 22.54 -8.70
C ALA A 226 5.13 21.39 -7.73
N ALA A 227 4.54 20.23 -7.99
CA ALA A 227 4.68 19.07 -7.15
C ALA A 227 6.11 18.48 -7.21
N ALA A 228 6.75 18.48 -8.38
CA ALA A 228 8.16 18.10 -8.52
C ALA A 228 9.12 19.09 -7.83
N ALA A 229 8.82 20.39 -7.86
CA ALA A 229 9.60 21.40 -7.15
C ALA A 229 9.51 21.23 -5.62
N LEU A 230 8.30 20.99 -5.09
CA LEU A 230 8.11 20.70 -3.65
C LEU A 230 8.83 19.41 -3.23
N ALA A 231 8.71 18.36 -4.03
CA ALA A 231 9.38 17.09 -3.82
C ALA A 231 10.91 17.21 -3.80
N SER A 232 11.48 17.87 -4.81
CA SER A 232 12.93 18.04 -4.92
C SER A 232 13.49 18.95 -3.82
N GLY A 233 12.77 20.01 -3.45
CA GLY A 233 13.11 20.86 -2.29
C GLY A 233 13.16 20.05 -1.00
N SER A 234 12.12 19.25 -0.73
CA SER A 234 12.07 18.38 0.44
C SER A 234 13.17 17.31 0.44
N ALA A 235 13.48 16.72 -0.72
CA ALA A 235 14.53 15.70 -0.83
C ALA A 235 15.94 16.27 -0.57
N ARG A 236 16.26 17.45 -1.10
CA ARG A 236 17.54 18.14 -0.84
C ARG A 236 17.71 18.47 0.63
N GLN A 237 16.64 18.97 1.26
CA GLN A 237 16.67 19.34 2.66
C GLN A 237 16.81 18.11 3.58
N LEU A 238 16.19 16.99 3.21
CA LEU A 238 16.35 15.73 3.92
C LEU A 238 17.76 15.15 3.78
N ALA A 239 18.33 15.17 2.58
CA ALA A 239 19.72 14.72 2.35
C ALA A 239 20.70 15.48 3.26
N GLY A 240 20.53 16.80 3.40
CA GLY A 240 21.34 17.63 4.30
C GLY A 240 21.18 17.30 5.80
N SER A 241 20.08 16.65 6.21
CA SER A 241 19.86 16.23 7.60
C SER A 241 20.29 14.79 7.91
N LEU A 242 20.32 13.93 6.89
CA LEU A 242 20.56 12.50 7.07
C LEU A 242 22.05 12.19 7.28
N GLU A 243 22.93 12.86 6.54
CA GLU A 243 24.38 12.71 6.63
C GLU A 243 24.95 13.00 8.04
N PRO A 244 24.66 14.15 8.68
CA PRO A 244 25.17 14.43 10.03
C PRO A 244 24.61 13.46 11.07
N ALA A 245 23.39 12.96 10.89
CA ALA A 245 22.79 12.02 11.83
C ALA A 245 23.38 10.61 11.73
N LEU A 246 23.66 10.13 10.51
CA LEU A 246 24.41 8.90 10.27
C LEU A 246 25.84 9.01 10.84
N ALA A 247 26.51 10.15 10.65
CA ALA A 247 27.84 10.40 11.20
C ALA A 247 27.86 10.44 12.74
N ALA A 248 26.87 11.08 13.37
CA ALA A 248 26.73 11.08 14.82
C ALA A 248 26.54 9.65 15.36
N LYS A 249 25.73 8.83 14.67
CA LYS A 249 25.53 7.43 15.04
C LYS A 249 26.80 6.59 14.94
N THR A 250 27.51 6.66 13.82
CA THR A 250 28.75 5.90 13.65
C THR A 250 29.83 6.36 14.65
N GLY A 251 29.91 7.66 14.94
CA GLY A 251 30.80 8.21 15.97
C GLY A 251 30.53 7.64 17.36
N ALA A 252 29.28 7.66 17.81
CA ALA A 252 28.92 7.16 19.13
C ALA A 252 29.09 5.63 19.26
N VAL A 253 28.84 4.86 18.20
CA VAL A 253 29.17 3.42 18.17
C VAL A 253 30.67 3.21 18.27
N ALA A 254 31.48 4.02 17.58
CA ALA A 254 32.93 3.96 17.66
C ALA A 254 33.42 4.23 19.10
N GLU A 255 32.92 5.28 19.75
CA GLU A 255 33.29 5.64 21.13
C GLU A 255 32.92 4.55 22.13
N MET A 256 31.72 3.98 22.02
CA MET A 256 31.28 2.87 22.86
C MET A 256 32.22 1.67 22.74
N LEU A 257 32.59 1.30 21.51
CA LEU A 257 33.48 0.18 21.24
C LEU A 257 34.90 0.46 21.75
N ALA A 258 35.42 1.66 21.49
CA ALA A 258 36.74 2.07 21.96
C ALA A 258 36.83 2.02 23.48
N GLY A 259 35.80 2.51 24.20
CA GLY A 259 35.74 2.47 25.67
C GLY A 259 35.69 1.05 26.24
N ARG A 260 34.98 0.12 25.59
CA ARG A 260 34.96 -1.31 26.00
C ARG A 260 36.31 -1.98 25.80
N ILE A 261 36.96 -1.71 24.66
CA ILE A 261 38.26 -2.29 24.34
C ILE A 261 39.34 -1.73 25.27
N ALA A 262 39.34 -0.40 25.51
CA ALA A 262 40.22 0.23 26.48
C ALA A 262 40.10 -0.42 27.86
N ARG A 263 38.87 -0.62 28.35
CA ARG A 263 38.62 -1.29 29.64
C ARG A 263 39.14 -2.73 29.68
N ALA A 264 39.01 -3.49 28.59
CA ALA A 264 39.54 -4.86 28.50
C ALA A 264 41.07 -4.87 28.60
N ILE A 265 41.72 -3.90 27.98
CA ILE A 265 43.18 -3.73 28.01
C ILE A 265 43.65 -3.28 29.40
N ASP A 266 42.93 -2.36 30.04
CA ASP A 266 43.18 -1.94 31.43
C ASP A 266 43.06 -3.10 32.44
N LEU A 267 42.23 -4.10 32.13
CA LEU A 267 42.10 -5.35 32.91
C LEU A 267 43.24 -6.35 32.63
N GLY A 268 44.25 -5.97 31.84
CA GLY A 268 45.44 -6.78 31.58
C GLY A 268 45.32 -7.74 30.39
N ILE A 269 44.30 -7.61 29.54
CA ILE A 269 44.17 -8.39 28.31
C ILE A 269 45.01 -7.72 27.21
N PRO A 270 46.08 -8.35 26.70
CA PRO A 270 46.88 -7.77 25.63
C PRO A 270 46.04 -7.52 24.37
N ALA A 271 46.30 -6.40 23.69
CA ALA A 271 45.53 -5.96 22.53
C ALA A 271 45.57 -6.96 21.35
N ASP A 272 46.67 -7.71 21.21
CA ASP A 272 46.88 -8.81 20.27
C ASP A 272 46.15 -10.12 20.64
N LYS A 273 45.59 -10.19 21.86
CA LYS A 273 44.89 -11.37 22.40
C LYS A 273 43.39 -11.16 22.62
N LEU A 274 42.81 -10.12 22.02
CA LEU A 274 41.36 -9.90 22.04
C LEU A 274 40.64 -10.92 21.15
N VAL A 275 40.08 -11.97 21.77
CA VAL A 275 39.32 -13.04 21.09
C VAL A 275 37.84 -12.66 20.97
N GLY A 276 37.20 -12.98 19.85
CA GLY A 276 35.74 -12.80 19.66
C GLY A 276 35.30 -11.40 19.20
N THR A 277 36.23 -10.47 18.96
CA THR A 277 35.92 -9.12 18.47
C THR A 277 35.20 -9.12 17.12
N ALA A 278 35.60 -10.01 16.20
CA ALA A 278 34.96 -10.15 14.90
C ALA A 278 33.50 -10.63 14.98
N GLU A 279 33.21 -11.61 15.83
CA GLU A 279 31.85 -12.11 16.06
C GLU A 279 30.97 -11.06 16.75
N TYR A 280 31.52 -10.37 17.74
CA TYR A 280 30.84 -9.28 18.43
C TYR A 280 30.52 -8.09 17.49
N PHE A 281 31.46 -7.69 16.63
CA PHE A 281 31.20 -6.66 15.62
C PHE A 281 30.19 -7.12 14.58
N ALA A 282 30.19 -8.41 14.22
CA ALA A 282 29.19 -8.97 13.32
C ALA A 282 27.77 -8.91 13.91
N ASP A 283 27.60 -9.22 15.21
CA ASP A 283 26.32 -9.10 15.92
C ASP A 283 25.82 -7.64 15.99
N ILE A 284 26.72 -6.68 16.29
CA ILE A 284 26.37 -5.25 16.27
C ILE A 284 25.92 -4.83 14.87
N ARG A 285 26.63 -5.26 13.82
CA ARG A 285 26.26 -4.95 12.42
C ARG A 285 24.94 -5.59 12.02
N GLN A 286 24.66 -6.82 12.46
CA GLN A 286 23.40 -7.48 12.18
C GLN A 286 22.21 -6.74 12.82
N ARG A 287 22.43 -6.12 13.99
CA ARG A 287 21.42 -5.30 14.68
C ARG A 287 21.32 -3.87 14.14
N ASN A 288 22.34 -3.39 13.41
CA ASN A 288 22.43 -2.03 12.87
C ASN A 288 22.70 -2.07 11.35
N PRO A 289 21.66 -2.27 10.52
CA PRO A 289 21.79 -2.42 9.07
C PRO A 289 22.28 -1.15 8.35
N ASP A 290 22.36 -0.03 9.04
CA ASP A 290 22.92 1.25 8.58
C ASP A 290 24.43 1.37 8.79
N ILE A 291 25.08 0.38 9.41
CA ILE A 291 26.53 0.28 9.57
C ILE A 291 27.08 -0.73 8.53
N ALA A 292 27.97 -0.28 7.65
CA ALA A 292 28.61 -1.15 6.66
C ALA A 292 29.75 -1.98 7.25
N SER A 293 30.63 -1.33 8.03
CA SER A 293 31.79 -1.98 8.62
C SER A 293 32.18 -1.34 9.95
N ILE A 294 32.78 -2.18 10.80
CA ILE A 294 33.42 -1.81 12.05
C ILE A 294 34.82 -2.42 11.97
N VAL A 295 35.85 -1.59 12.12
CA VAL A 295 37.25 -1.99 12.00
C VAL A 295 37.99 -1.57 13.26
N LEU A 296 38.78 -2.49 13.81
CA LEU A 296 39.69 -2.24 14.93
C LEU A 296 41.12 -2.22 14.40
N ASN A 297 41.80 -1.09 14.54
CA ASN A 297 43.17 -0.89 14.11
C ASN A 297 44.10 -0.80 15.32
N ILE A 298 45.00 -1.77 15.46
CA ILE A 298 46.05 -1.80 16.49
C ILE A 298 47.36 -2.22 15.79
N PRO A 299 48.44 -1.41 15.81
CA PRO A 299 48.57 -0.08 16.41
C PRO A 299 47.80 1.01 15.63
N ALA A 300 47.55 2.16 16.27
CA ALA A 300 46.84 3.29 15.66
C ALA A 300 47.54 3.77 14.36
N GLY A 301 46.77 4.01 13.28
CA GLY A 301 47.28 4.55 12.02
C GLY A 301 47.53 3.53 10.89
N THR A 302 47.16 2.26 11.06
CA THR A 302 47.09 1.29 9.95
C THR A 302 45.85 1.56 9.09
N THR A 303 46.04 2.18 7.93
CA THR A 303 45.04 2.49 6.87
C THR A 303 43.57 2.40 7.30
N THR A 304 43.05 3.46 7.92
CA THR A 304 41.61 3.74 7.91
C THR A 304 41.16 3.89 6.47
N SER A 305 40.25 3.03 6.01
CA SER A 305 39.51 3.27 4.76
C SER A 305 38.92 4.68 4.83
N GLY A 306 39.29 5.56 3.90
CA GLY A 306 38.94 7.00 3.91
C GLY A 306 37.46 7.35 3.90
N ASP A 307 36.59 6.34 3.99
CA ASP A 307 35.13 6.44 4.03
C ASP A 307 34.54 6.33 5.46
N ALA A 308 35.35 6.03 6.48
CA ALA A 308 34.88 5.94 7.87
C ALA A 308 34.54 7.34 8.43
N THR A 309 33.31 7.51 8.90
CA THR A 309 32.84 8.79 9.49
C THR A 309 32.85 8.79 11.01
N GLY A 310 32.79 7.61 11.65
CA GLY A 310 32.93 7.46 13.10
C GLY A 310 34.33 6.97 13.45
N LEU A 311 35.11 7.79 14.15
CA LEU A 311 36.47 7.44 14.59
C LEU A 311 36.60 7.68 16.09
N ALA A 312 36.99 6.66 16.83
CA ALA A 312 37.26 6.77 18.26
C ALA A 312 38.61 6.14 18.61
N ARG A 313 39.39 6.86 19.41
CA ARG A 313 40.72 6.41 19.84
C ARG A 313 40.63 5.54 21.09
N ILE A 314 41.42 4.47 21.10
CA ILE A 314 41.64 3.62 22.27
C ILE A 314 42.91 4.14 22.93
N ALA A 315 42.81 4.60 24.17
CA ALA A 315 43.94 5.13 24.93
C ALA A 315 44.18 4.29 26.19
N GLN A 316 45.45 4.09 26.52
CA GLN A 316 45.91 3.48 27.77
C GLN A 316 46.94 4.44 28.38
N ASP A 317 46.76 4.85 29.64
CA ASP A 317 47.59 5.85 30.32
C ASP A 317 47.83 7.14 29.52
N GLY A 318 46.82 7.57 28.73
CA GLY A 318 46.88 8.75 27.89
C GLY A 318 47.63 8.59 26.56
N GLN A 319 48.21 7.41 26.27
CA GLN A 319 48.79 7.09 24.97
C GLN A 319 47.80 6.33 24.08
N ALA A 320 47.70 6.74 22.81
CA ALA A 320 46.83 6.08 21.84
C ALA A 320 47.45 4.75 21.39
N ILE A 321 46.79 3.65 21.72
CA ILE A 321 47.24 2.29 21.41
C ILE A 321 46.52 1.68 20.20
N GLY A 322 45.36 2.23 19.84
CA GLY A 322 44.58 1.80 18.68
C GLY A 322 43.42 2.74 18.37
N GLU A 323 42.64 2.40 17.36
CA GLU A 323 41.43 3.14 16.99
C GLU A 323 40.34 2.18 16.51
N VAL A 324 39.09 2.60 16.73
CA VAL A 324 37.90 1.96 16.16
C VAL A 324 37.34 2.89 15.08
N ALA A 325 37.20 2.35 13.87
CA ALA A 325 36.61 3.03 12.74
C ALA A 325 35.27 2.38 12.38
N VAL A 326 34.21 3.19 12.29
CA VAL A 326 32.86 2.76 11.93
C VAL A 326 32.44 3.47 10.64
N THR A 327 32.09 2.68 9.63
CA THR A 327 31.68 3.18 8.31
C THR A 327 30.17 3.01 8.13
N PRO A 328 29.42 4.08 7.79
CA PRO A 328 28.00 3.98 7.51
C PRO A 328 27.76 3.29 6.16
N ASP A 329 26.64 2.59 6.02
CA ASP A 329 26.22 2.07 4.72
C ASP A 329 25.70 3.22 3.84
N ARG A 330 26.51 3.61 2.85
CA ARG A 330 26.15 4.62 1.84
C ARG A 330 24.86 4.26 1.09
N ASN A 331 24.55 2.98 0.96
CA ASN A 331 23.32 2.52 0.31
C ASN A 331 22.10 2.59 1.23
N TYR A 332 22.27 2.72 2.54
CA TYR A 332 21.14 2.87 3.47
C TYR A 332 20.45 4.22 3.26
N ALA A 333 21.22 5.31 3.22
CA ALA A 333 20.74 6.64 2.91
C ALA A 333 20.06 6.70 1.54
N TYR A 334 20.69 6.10 0.53
CA TYR A 334 20.15 6.00 -0.82
C TYR A 334 18.81 5.24 -0.84
N ARG A 335 18.72 4.08 -0.17
CA ARG A 335 17.49 3.29 -0.07
C ARG A 335 16.36 4.05 0.64
N ALA A 336 16.67 4.75 1.72
CA ALA A 336 15.71 5.60 2.43
C ALA A 336 15.21 6.76 1.55
N LEU A 337 16.11 7.47 0.87
CA LEU A 337 15.77 8.54 -0.06
C LEU A 337 14.94 8.04 -1.24
N TRP A 338 15.24 6.85 -1.79
CA TRP A 338 14.46 6.23 -2.86
C TRP A 338 13.07 5.81 -2.43
N ALA A 339 12.91 5.27 -1.22
CA ALA A 339 11.58 4.93 -0.69
C ALA A 339 10.68 6.18 -0.62
N ILE A 340 11.26 7.33 -0.24
CA ILE A 340 10.56 8.61 -0.18
C ILE A 340 10.28 9.15 -1.58
N ALA A 341 11.26 9.10 -2.48
CA ALA A 341 11.06 9.47 -3.88
C ALA A 341 9.96 8.64 -4.54
N ALA A 342 9.87 7.34 -4.20
CA ALA A 342 8.81 6.45 -4.66
C ALA A 342 7.44 6.82 -4.07
N ASP A 343 7.35 7.15 -2.78
CA ASP A 343 6.13 7.67 -2.15
C ASP A 343 5.65 8.96 -2.85
N ILE A 344 6.57 9.88 -3.12
CA ILE A 344 6.29 11.11 -3.84
C ILE A 344 5.80 10.82 -5.27
N ALA A 345 6.48 9.92 -5.99
CA ALA A 345 6.11 9.54 -7.34
C ALA A 345 4.71 8.90 -7.40
N VAL A 346 4.36 8.09 -6.40
CA VAL A 346 2.99 7.56 -6.22
C VAL A 346 1.98 8.69 -6.07
N VAL A 347 2.25 9.64 -5.18
CA VAL A 347 1.32 10.76 -4.92
C VAL A 347 1.14 11.62 -6.16
N LEU A 348 2.24 11.88 -6.88
CA LEU A 348 2.24 12.56 -8.17
C LEU A 348 1.40 11.82 -9.20
N LEU A 349 1.60 10.50 -9.32
CA LEU A 349 0.84 9.66 -10.25
C LEU A 349 -0.64 9.60 -9.87
N ALA A 350 -0.96 9.39 -8.60
CA ALA A 350 -2.33 9.35 -8.10
C ALA A 350 -3.04 10.70 -8.31
N THR A 351 -2.33 11.79 -8.04
CA THR A 351 -2.79 13.16 -8.35
C THR A 351 -3.06 13.33 -9.83
N LEU A 352 -2.13 12.92 -10.70
CA LEU A 352 -2.25 13.05 -12.15
C LEU A 352 -3.46 12.29 -12.68
N LEU A 353 -3.65 11.06 -12.21
CA LEU A 353 -4.76 10.21 -12.62
C LEU A 353 -6.09 10.69 -12.06
N ALA A 354 -6.15 11.15 -10.81
CA ALA A 354 -7.34 11.77 -10.23
C ALA A 354 -7.71 13.06 -10.98
N PHE A 355 -6.72 13.91 -11.27
CA PHE A 355 -6.89 15.13 -12.06
C PHE A 355 -7.34 14.81 -13.49
N ARG A 356 -6.83 13.74 -14.10
CA ARG A 356 -7.28 13.25 -15.41
C ARG A 356 -8.76 12.88 -15.38
N GLU A 357 -9.21 12.17 -14.36
CA GLU A 357 -10.62 11.78 -14.24
C GLU A 357 -11.52 12.98 -13.96
N LEU A 358 -11.08 13.93 -13.13
CA LEU A 358 -11.75 15.22 -12.92
C LEU A 358 -11.89 16.02 -14.21
N LEU A 359 -10.80 16.15 -14.97
CA LEU A 359 -10.81 16.85 -16.25
C LEU A 359 -11.66 16.12 -17.30
N ALA A 360 -11.57 14.79 -17.37
CA ALA A 360 -12.33 14.00 -18.32
C ALA A 360 -13.85 14.06 -18.06
N ALA A 361 -14.26 14.21 -16.79
CA ALA A 361 -15.65 14.47 -16.43
C ALA A 361 -16.16 15.85 -16.93
N VAL A 362 -15.25 16.78 -17.26
CA VAL A 362 -15.58 18.18 -17.54
C VAL A 362 -15.29 18.62 -18.98
N VAL A 363 -14.25 18.10 -19.64
CA VAL A 363 -13.67 18.71 -20.86
C VAL A 363 -13.96 17.96 -22.18
N THR A 364 -14.55 16.77 -22.19
CA THR A 364 -14.56 15.92 -23.42
C THR A 364 -15.91 15.73 -24.12
N ALA A 365 -16.63 16.79 -24.52
CA ALA A 365 -17.59 16.63 -25.63
C ALA A 365 -16.82 16.57 -26.96
N PRO A 366 -16.87 15.49 -27.76
CA PRO A 366 -16.26 15.46 -29.09
C PRO A 366 -16.97 16.48 -29.98
N GLU A 367 -16.21 17.37 -30.63
CA GLU A 367 -16.72 18.22 -31.70
C GLU A 367 -17.09 17.34 -32.90
N GLY A 368 -18.36 17.41 -33.31
CA GLY A 368 -18.89 16.70 -34.48
C GLY A 368 -20.10 15.80 -34.23
N GLN A 369 -20.44 15.47 -32.98
CA GLN A 369 -21.62 14.66 -32.63
C GLN A 369 -22.38 15.28 -31.44
N ALA A 370 -23.00 16.43 -31.70
CA ALA A 370 -23.65 17.27 -30.68
C ALA A 370 -25.16 16.95 -30.49
N SER A 371 -25.56 15.67 -30.56
CA SER A 371 -26.98 15.28 -30.43
C SER A 371 -27.30 14.25 -29.34
N ASP A 372 -26.33 13.67 -28.62
CA ASP A 372 -26.63 12.67 -27.58
C ASP A 372 -26.49 13.24 -26.15
N GLU A 373 -27.59 13.73 -25.57
CA GLU A 373 -27.70 14.00 -24.13
C GLU A 373 -27.22 12.81 -23.27
N GLY A 374 -27.35 11.58 -23.78
CA GLY A 374 -26.87 10.36 -23.15
C GLY A 374 -25.36 10.33 -22.93
N TRP A 375 -24.55 10.83 -23.88
CA TRP A 375 -23.10 10.79 -23.76
C TRP A 375 -22.55 11.78 -22.72
N LEU A 376 -23.13 12.97 -22.65
CA LEU A 376 -22.79 13.95 -21.60
C LEU A 376 -23.13 13.41 -20.20
N THR A 377 -24.24 12.70 -20.09
CA THR A 377 -24.65 12.02 -18.84
C THR A 377 -23.68 10.89 -18.48
N VAL A 378 -23.19 10.12 -19.45
CA VAL A 378 -22.17 9.08 -19.19
C VAL A 378 -20.87 9.67 -18.67
N GLN A 379 -20.47 10.86 -19.14
CA GLN A 379 -19.26 11.53 -18.66
C GLN A 379 -19.39 12.05 -17.24
N SER A 380 -20.56 12.56 -16.85
CA SER A 380 -20.80 13.04 -15.48
C SER A 380 -20.80 11.91 -14.43
N LEU A 381 -20.98 10.65 -14.86
CA LEU A 381 -20.91 9.46 -14.02
C LEU A 381 -19.48 8.97 -13.72
N ARG A 382 -18.44 9.49 -14.38
CA ARG A 382 -17.05 9.02 -14.20
C ARG A 382 -16.50 9.34 -12.81
N LEU A 383 -16.63 10.59 -12.37
CA LEU A 383 -16.15 11.03 -11.06
C LEU A 383 -16.82 10.30 -9.89
N PRO A 384 -18.17 10.18 -9.82
CA PRO A 384 -18.79 9.44 -8.72
C PRO A 384 -18.42 7.96 -8.72
N LEU A 385 -18.30 7.35 -9.91
CA LEU A 385 -17.83 5.98 -10.04
C LEU A 385 -16.39 5.81 -9.56
N PHE A 386 -15.49 6.73 -9.95
CA PHE A 386 -14.10 6.74 -9.50
C PHE A 386 -14.00 6.85 -7.97
N LEU A 387 -14.68 7.83 -7.35
CA LEU A 387 -14.68 8.02 -5.89
C LEU A 387 -15.24 6.80 -5.16
N PHE A 388 -16.31 6.23 -5.69
CA PHE A 388 -16.91 5.02 -5.12
C PHE A 388 -15.97 3.82 -5.22
N ILE A 389 -15.30 3.63 -6.35
CA ILE A 389 -14.32 2.53 -6.49
C ILE A 389 -13.09 2.76 -5.61
N LEU A 390 -12.62 4.00 -5.56
CA LEU A 390 -11.48 4.41 -4.75
C LEU A 390 -11.67 4.07 -3.26
N SER A 391 -12.91 4.14 -2.75
CA SER A 391 -13.22 3.75 -1.37
C SER A 391 -12.74 2.34 -1.02
N GLU A 392 -12.95 1.39 -1.93
CA GLU A 392 -12.51 0.01 -1.75
C GLU A 392 -11.02 -0.15 -2.04
N GLU A 393 -10.53 0.43 -3.14
CA GLU A 393 -9.14 0.27 -3.57
C GLU A 393 -8.12 0.85 -2.59
N ILE A 394 -8.47 1.92 -1.85
CA ILE A 394 -7.63 2.49 -0.78
C ILE A 394 -7.36 1.49 0.34
N THR A 395 -8.21 0.49 0.55
CA THR A 395 -8.06 -0.46 1.66
C THR A 395 -7.30 -1.74 1.26
N ARG A 396 -7.06 -1.95 -0.03
CA ARG A 396 -6.68 -3.25 -0.60
C ARG A 396 -5.31 -3.76 -0.12
N ALA A 397 -4.34 -2.86 0.05
CA ALA A 397 -2.98 -3.22 0.47
C ALA A 397 -2.83 -3.48 1.98
N ILE A 398 -3.80 -3.02 2.78
CA ILE A 398 -3.67 -2.93 4.24
C ILE A 398 -4.60 -3.88 4.99
N LEU A 399 -5.74 -4.24 4.40
CA LEU A 399 -6.74 -5.09 5.05
C LEU A 399 -6.23 -6.48 5.45
N PRO A 400 -5.42 -7.21 4.66
CA PRO A 400 -4.97 -8.55 5.05
C PRO A 400 -4.17 -8.52 6.36
N LEU A 401 -3.30 -7.52 6.54
CA LEU A 401 -2.51 -7.32 7.75
C LEU A 401 -3.39 -6.88 8.92
N PHE A 402 -4.33 -5.95 8.70
CA PHE A 402 -5.26 -5.51 9.73
C PHE A 402 -6.13 -6.65 10.30
N PHE A 403 -6.63 -7.54 9.45
CA PHE A 403 -7.40 -8.70 9.88
C PHE A 403 -6.53 -9.79 10.50
N ARG A 404 -5.28 -9.96 10.04
CA ARG A 404 -4.30 -10.85 10.69
C ARG A 404 -4.14 -10.47 12.16
N ASP A 405 -3.84 -9.20 12.40
CA ASP A 405 -3.52 -8.69 13.74
C ASP A 405 -4.74 -8.84 14.67
N ALA A 406 -5.93 -8.44 14.20
CA ALA A 406 -7.18 -8.63 14.95
C ALA A 406 -7.53 -10.11 15.19
N GLY A 407 -7.15 -11.01 14.29
CA GLY A 407 -7.40 -12.45 14.44
C GLY A 407 -6.48 -13.10 15.48
N ILE A 408 -5.20 -12.72 15.50
CA ILE A 408 -4.23 -13.20 16.50
C ILE A 408 -4.68 -12.82 17.91
N GLU A 409 -5.15 -11.58 18.10
CA GLU A 409 -5.71 -11.11 19.38
C GLU A 409 -6.90 -11.94 19.86
N ASN A 410 -7.60 -12.63 18.94
CA ASN A 410 -8.76 -13.47 19.21
C ASN A 410 -8.43 -14.99 19.13
N GLY A 411 -7.15 -15.37 19.14
CA GLY A 411 -6.71 -16.78 19.15
C GLY A 411 -6.84 -17.53 17.81
N LEU A 412 -7.03 -16.81 16.69
CA LEU A 412 -7.06 -17.40 15.35
C LEU A 412 -5.65 -17.52 14.75
N GLY A 413 -5.41 -18.55 13.94
CA GLY A 413 -4.18 -18.68 13.18
C GLY A 413 -3.99 -17.51 12.21
N ALA A 414 -2.81 -16.88 12.23
CA ALA A 414 -2.50 -15.65 11.49
C ALA A 414 -2.79 -15.76 9.98
N SER A 415 -2.48 -16.90 9.37
CA SER A 415 -2.70 -17.15 7.94
C SER A 415 -4.20 -17.14 7.59
N LEU A 416 -5.01 -17.89 8.35
CA LEU A 416 -6.44 -17.96 8.12
C LEU A 416 -7.13 -16.62 8.41
N ALA A 417 -6.69 -15.93 9.47
CA ALA A 417 -7.21 -14.62 9.86
C ALA A 417 -7.09 -13.58 8.72
N ALA A 418 -5.96 -13.57 8.01
CA ALA A 418 -5.73 -12.68 6.86
C ALA A 418 -6.51 -13.08 5.59
N GLY A 419 -6.76 -14.38 5.38
CA GLY A 419 -7.35 -14.91 4.13
C GLY A 419 -8.87 -14.82 4.05
N LEU A 420 -9.55 -15.16 5.15
CA LEU A 420 -11.01 -15.14 5.26
C LEU A 420 -11.71 -13.83 4.80
N PRO A 421 -11.26 -12.61 5.17
CA PRO A 421 -11.93 -11.38 4.75
C PRO A 421 -11.92 -11.17 3.24
N ILE A 422 -10.88 -11.63 2.53
CA ILE A 422 -10.80 -11.55 1.07
C ILE A 422 -11.81 -12.51 0.45
N SER A 423 -11.87 -13.74 0.96
CA SER A 423 -12.80 -14.77 0.47
C SER A 423 -14.26 -14.41 0.75
N ILE A 424 -14.59 -13.93 1.95
CA ILE A 424 -15.94 -13.48 2.30
C ILE A 424 -16.37 -12.30 1.46
N TYR A 425 -15.46 -11.34 1.23
CA TYR A 425 -15.74 -10.26 0.29
C TYR A 425 -16.11 -10.79 -1.08
N MET A 426 -15.33 -11.73 -1.63
CA MET A 426 -15.60 -12.28 -2.96
C MET A 426 -16.89 -13.12 -3.02
N ILE A 427 -17.25 -13.83 -1.95
CA ILE A 427 -18.52 -14.56 -1.84
C ILE A 427 -19.69 -13.60 -1.90
N PHE A 428 -19.71 -12.57 -1.05
CA PHE A 428 -20.82 -11.61 -1.01
C PHE A 428 -20.88 -10.75 -2.28
N PHE A 429 -19.74 -10.35 -2.83
CA PHE A 429 -19.68 -9.64 -4.11
C PHE A 429 -20.27 -10.49 -5.24
N ALA A 430 -19.89 -11.77 -5.34
CA ALA A 430 -20.42 -12.70 -6.33
C ALA A 430 -21.91 -12.97 -6.14
N ALA A 431 -22.36 -13.14 -4.89
CA ALA A 431 -23.76 -13.37 -4.56
C ALA A 431 -24.64 -12.17 -4.94
N MET A 432 -24.18 -10.94 -4.71
CA MET A 432 -24.98 -9.73 -4.98
C MET A 432 -24.98 -9.30 -6.45
N THR A 433 -23.94 -9.65 -7.22
CA THR A 433 -23.77 -9.21 -8.62
C THR A 433 -24.96 -9.55 -9.54
N PRO A 434 -25.50 -10.79 -9.56
CA PRO A 434 -26.65 -11.13 -10.42
C PRO A 434 -27.93 -10.35 -10.09
N TYR A 435 -28.14 -10.03 -8.81
CA TYR A 435 -29.32 -9.28 -8.36
C TYR A 435 -29.22 -7.79 -8.66
N ALA A 436 -28.00 -7.24 -8.62
CA ALA A 436 -27.75 -5.81 -8.78
C ALA A 436 -28.33 -5.23 -10.08
N GLY A 437 -28.15 -5.94 -11.21
CA GLY A 437 -28.69 -5.52 -12.51
C GLY A 437 -30.22 -5.51 -12.55
N GLY A 438 -30.86 -6.58 -12.06
CA GLY A 438 -32.32 -6.66 -12.00
C GLY A 438 -32.95 -5.65 -11.03
N TRP A 439 -32.27 -5.37 -9.91
CA TRP A 439 -32.70 -4.33 -8.97
C TRP A 439 -32.54 -2.93 -9.58
N ALA A 440 -31.48 -2.68 -10.35
CA ALA A 440 -31.28 -1.40 -11.03
C ALA A 440 -32.38 -1.18 -12.09
N ASP A 441 -32.79 -2.24 -12.81
CA ASP A 441 -33.89 -2.18 -13.77
C ASP A 441 -35.25 -1.97 -13.08
N ARG A 442 -35.50 -2.62 -11.93
CA ARG A 442 -36.78 -2.56 -11.20
C ARG A 442 -36.96 -1.28 -10.37
N PHE A 443 -35.94 -0.89 -9.61
CA PHE A 443 -36.01 0.20 -8.63
C PHE A 443 -35.35 1.49 -9.12
N GLY A 444 -34.64 1.43 -10.24
CA GLY A 444 -33.86 2.52 -10.81
C GLY A 444 -32.40 2.51 -10.32
N PRO A 445 -31.44 2.89 -11.17
CA PRO A 445 -30.01 2.80 -10.89
C PRO A 445 -29.61 3.72 -9.73
N THR A 446 -30.25 4.87 -9.57
CA THR A 446 -29.96 5.79 -8.47
C THR A 446 -30.25 5.19 -7.10
N ARG A 447 -31.38 4.49 -6.93
CA ARG A 447 -31.76 3.92 -5.63
C ARG A 447 -30.84 2.75 -5.28
N VAL A 448 -30.47 1.94 -6.26
CA VAL A 448 -29.54 0.83 -6.06
C VAL A 448 -28.12 1.32 -5.79
N PHE A 449 -27.68 2.39 -6.46
CA PHE A 449 -26.41 3.04 -6.15
C PHE A 449 -26.41 3.64 -4.74
N ALA A 450 -27.50 4.30 -4.33
CA ALA A 450 -27.68 4.84 -2.98
C ALA A 450 -27.59 3.75 -1.90
N LEU A 451 -28.28 2.63 -2.12
CA LEU A 451 -28.19 1.46 -1.25
C LEU A 451 -26.76 0.93 -1.20
N GLY A 452 -26.11 0.79 -2.35
CA GLY A 452 -24.71 0.37 -2.44
C GLY A 452 -23.77 1.26 -1.63
N ALA A 453 -23.90 2.58 -1.79
CA ALA A 453 -23.13 3.57 -1.04
C ALA A 453 -23.42 3.52 0.46
N ALA A 454 -24.69 3.43 0.87
CA ALA A 454 -25.06 3.32 2.27
C ALA A 454 -24.44 2.09 2.95
N LEU A 455 -24.46 0.94 2.28
CA LEU A 455 -23.85 -0.30 2.78
C LEU A 455 -22.31 -0.18 2.87
N CYS A 456 -21.65 0.45 1.89
CA CYS A 456 -20.21 0.72 1.98
C CYS A 456 -19.86 1.67 3.12
N VAL A 457 -20.59 2.79 3.27
CA VAL A 457 -20.38 3.76 4.35
C VAL A 457 -20.56 3.08 5.71
N ALA A 458 -21.64 2.30 5.87
CA ALA A 458 -21.90 1.55 7.09
C ALA A 458 -20.82 0.48 7.35
N GLY A 459 -20.40 -0.26 6.32
CA GLY A 459 -19.39 -1.31 6.45
C GLY A 459 -18.01 -0.76 6.82
N PHE A 460 -17.53 0.26 6.11
CA PHE A 460 -16.25 0.90 6.42
C PHE A 460 -16.28 1.63 7.77
N GLY A 461 -17.36 2.35 8.07
CA GLY A 461 -17.56 3.00 9.36
C GLY A 461 -17.60 1.99 10.51
N TRP A 462 -18.27 0.86 10.34
CA TRP A 462 -18.28 -0.21 11.34
C TRP A 462 -16.90 -0.84 11.50
N MET A 463 -16.18 -1.13 10.42
CA MET A 463 -14.80 -1.64 10.52
C MET A 463 -13.87 -0.68 11.25
N ALA A 464 -14.01 0.63 11.04
CA ALA A 464 -13.21 1.64 11.71
C ALA A 464 -13.41 1.65 13.24
N LEU A 465 -14.61 1.29 13.71
CA LEU A 465 -15.00 1.33 15.12
C LEU A 465 -14.93 -0.04 15.82
N ALA A 466 -14.99 -1.14 15.09
CA ALA A 466 -15.06 -2.48 15.68
C ALA A 466 -13.74 -2.92 16.34
N ALA A 467 -13.83 -3.65 17.46
CA ALA A 467 -12.69 -4.13 18.26
C ALA A 467 -12.51 -5.66 18.22
N GLY A 468 -13.23 -6.38 17.36
CA GLY A 468 -13.15 -7.84 17.30
C GLY A 468 -13.19 -8.39 15.87
N TYR A 469 -12.60 -9.57 15.67
CA TYR A 469 -12.45 -10.18 14.35
C TYR A 469 -13.79 -10.47 13.64
N TRP A 470 -14.76 -11.07 14.34
CA TRP A 470 -16.04 -11.45 13.73
C TRP A 470 -16.90 -10.25 13.30
N PRO A 471 -17.05 -9.19 14.12
CA PRO A 471 -17.69 -7.95 13.67
C PRO A 471 -17.02 -7.33 12.44
N LEU A 472 -15.68 -7.33 12.37
CA LEU A 472 -14.94 -6.86 11.20
C LEU A 472 -15.31 -7.66 9.94
N LEU A 473 -15.46 -8.98 10.08
CA LEU A 473 -15.81 -9.88 8.98
C LEU A 473 -17.22 -9.62 8.42
N ILE A 474 -18.19 -9.35 9.31
CA ILE A 474 -19.56 -8.98 8.93
C ILE A 474 -19.56 -7.62 8.23
N ALA A 475 -18.85 -6.64 8.79
CA ALA A 475 -18.71 -5.32 8.18
C ALA A 475 -18.03 -5.39 6.80
N ARG A 476 -17.09 -6.31 6.62
CA ARG A 476 -16.45 -6.58 5.33
C ARG A 476 -17.42 -7.17 4.30
N ALA A 477 -18.30 -8.09 4.72
CA ALA A 477 -19.37 -8.61 3.87
C ALA A 477 -20.36 -7.51 3.44
N LEU A 478 -20.63 -6.56 4.33
CA LEU A 478 -21.47 -5.39 4.05
C LEU A 478 -20.84 -4.48 2.98
N CYS A 479 -19.53 -4.20 3.09
CA CYS A 479 -18.78 -3.47 2.06
C CYS A 479 -18.86 -4.20 0.70
N ALA A 480 -18.72 -5.52 0.69
CA ALA A 480 -18.77 -6.31 -0.53
C ALA A 480 -20.13 -6.21 -1.24
N ALA A 481 -21.21 -6.35 -0.46
CA ALA A 481 -22.56 -6.21 -0.97
C ALA A 481 -22.82 -4.80 -1.51
N GLY A 482 -22.40 -3.78 -0.75
CA GLY A 482 -22.51 -2.39 -1.15
C GLY A 482 -21.76 -2.08 -2.46
N TYR A 483 -20.51 -2.53 -2.53
CA TYR A 483 -19.64 -2.33 -3.68
C TYR A 483 -20.18 -3.01 -4.94
N ALA A 484 -20.69 -4.24 -4.81
CA ALA A 484 -21.34 -4.95 -5.92
C ALA A 484 -22.58 -4.20 -6.44
N LEU A 485 -23.47 -3.77 -5.54
CA LEU A 485 -24.69 -3.04 -5.93
C LEU A 485 -24.37 -1.70 -6.60
N GLY A 486 -23.48 -0.89 -6.00
CA GLY A 486 -23.12 0.42 -6.52
C GLY A 486 -22.44 0.37 -7.89
N THR A 487 -21.42 -0.47 -8.04
CA THR A 487 -20.68 -0.59 -9.31
C THR A 487 -21.57 -1.13 -10.43
N MET A 488 -22.39 -2.15 -10.16
CA MET A 488 -23.28 -2.73 -11.18
C MET A 488 -24.43 -1.80 -11.56
N ALA A 489 -24.99 -1.04 -10.61
CA ALA A 489 -26.01 -0.02 -10.91
C ALA A 489 -25.46 1.06 -11.85
N CYS A 490 -24.25 1.56 -11.57
CA CYS A 490 -23.59 2.54 -12.43
C CYS A 490 -23.23 1.95 -13.79
N GLN A 491 -22.69 0.72 -13.83
CA GLN A 491 -22.36 0.04 -15.08
C GLN A 491 -23.61 -0.18 -15.95
N ARG A 492 -24.73 -0.58 -15.33
CA ARG A 492 -26.01 -0.76 -16.03
C ARG A 492 -26.53 0.55 -16.62
N GLN A 493 -26.43 1.65 -15.87
CA GLN A 493 -26.80 2.98 -16.36
C GLN A 493 -25.94 3.42 -17.54
N ILE A 494 -24.63 3.22 -17.48
CA ILE A 494 -23.71 3.54 -18.59
C ILE A 494 -24.09 2.73 -19.85
N ILE A 495 -24.38 1.43 -19.71
CA ILE A 495 -24.80 0.59 -20.84
C ILE A 495 -26.11 1.08 -21.44
N ALA A 496 -27.10 1.43 -20.61
CA ALA A 496 -28.39 1.90 -21.09
C ALA A 496 -28.29 3.22 -21.84
N LEU A 497 -27.41 4.13 -21.40
CA LEU A 497 -27.15 5.42 -22.06
C LEU A 497 -26.29 5.29 -23.34
N THR A 498 -25.77 4.09 -23.67
CA THR A 498 -24.85 3.88 -24.80
C THR A 498 -25.27 2.76 -25.75
N ALA A 499 -26.53 2.30 -25.68
CA ALA A 499 -26.99 1.05 -26.30
C ALA A 499 -26.87 0.98 -27.84
N ASP A 500 -26.97 2.09 -28.57
CA ASP A 500 -27.19 2.04 -30.03
C ASP A 500 -25.92 2.12 -30.90
N THR A 501 -24.83 2.74 -30.41
CA THR A 501 -23.54 2.83 -31.17
C THR A 501 -22.30 3.01 -30.29
N ASN A 502 -22.46 3.50 -29.06
CA ASN A 502 -21.34 3.90 -28.20
C ASN A 502 -21.05 2.92 -27.04
N ARG A 503 -21.67 1.74 -27.02
CA ARG A 503 -21.60 0.77 -25.88
C ARG A 503 -20.18 0.40 -25.48
N THR A 504 -19.34 0.06 -26.47
CA THR A 504 -17.93 -0.30 -26.25
C THR A 504 -17.18 0.86 -25.61
N ARG A 505 -17.47 2.10 -26.05
CA ARG A 505 -16.86 3.31 -25.51
C ARG A 505 -17.31 3.58 -24.08
N GLY A 506 -18.60 3.43 -23.77
CA GLY A 506 -19.14 3.54 -22.42
C GLY A 506 -18.52 2.52 -21.46
N LEU A 507 -18.41 1.26 -21.87
CA LEU A 507 -17.75 0.22 -21.07
C LEU A 507 -16.25 0.50 -20.87
N ALA A 508 -15.56 1.05 -21.88
CA ALA A 508 -14.16 1.46 -21.74
C ALA A 508 -13.99 2.58 -20.70
N LEU A 509 -14.94 3.51 -20.57
CA LEU A 509 -14.94 4.52 -19.52
C LEU A 509 -15.06 3.90 -18.12
N PHE A 510 -15.98 2.94 -17.95
CA PHE A 510 -16.13 2.19 -16.69
C PHE A 510 -14.84 1.47 -16.32
N VAL A 511 -14.25 0.72 -17.25
CA VAL A 511 -12.99 -0.01 -17.02
C VAL A 511 -11.86 0.95 -16.69
N SER A 512 -11.75 2.09 -17.38
CA SER A 512 -10.72 3.09 -17.07
C SER A 512 -10.89 3.69 -15.67
N ALA A 513 -12.12 3.95 -15.22
CA ALA A 513 -12.37 4.46 -13.88
C ALA A 513 -11.95 3.44 -12.81
N VAL A 514 -12.26 2.16 -13.03
CA VAL A 514 -11.81 1.05 -12.16
C VAL A 514 -10.29 0.97 -12.11
N SER A 515 -9.62 0.93 -13.26
CA SER A 515 -8.16 0.84 -13.33
C SER A 515 -7.48 2.01 -12.62
N ILE A 516 -7.97 3.23 -12.82
CA ILE A 516 -7.36 4.41 -12.20
C ILE A 516 -7.59 4.45 -10.69
N ALA A 517 -8.80 4.15 -10.23
CA ALA A 517 -9.07 4.02 -8.81
C ALA A 517 -8.20 2.94 -8.17
N ALA A 518 -7.95 1.83 -8.86
CA ALA A 518 -7.10 0.74 -8.38
C ALA A 518 -5.62 1.12 -8.30
N ILE A 519 -5.08 1.78 -9.34
CA ILE A 519 -3.70 2.30 -9.37
C ILE A 519 -3.49 3.32 -8.24
N CYS A 520 -4.41 4.28 -8.10
CA CYS A 520 -4.30 5.32 -7.08
C CYS A 520 -4.52 4.75 -5.68
N GLY A 521 -5.60 4.00 -5.50
CA GLY A 521 -6.08 3.52 -4.21
C GLY A 521 -5.07 2.63 -3.52
N ALA A 522 -4.55 1.59 -4.19
CA ALA A 522 -3.66 0.63 -3.55
C ALA A 522 -2.40 1.29 -2.95
N ALA A 523 -1.78 2.22 -3.69
CA ALA A 523 -0.57 2.89 -3.23
C ALA A 523 -0.86 4.03 -2.26
N VAL A 524 -1.84 4.90 -2.53
CA VAL A 524 -2.23 5.98 -1.62
C VAL A 524 -2.71 5.42 -0.28
N GLY A 525 -3.49 4.34 -0.29
CA GLY A 525 -3.98 3.67 0.89
C GLY A 525 -2.87 3.13 1.81
N GLY A 526 -1.86 2.50 1.23
CA GLY A 526 -0.67 2.07 1.97
C GLY A 526 0.08 3.24 2.61
N VAL A 527 0.29 4.31 1.85
CA VAL A 527 0.94 5.55 2.33
C VAL A 527 0.12 6.20 3.45
N LEU A 528 -1.20 6.26 3.34
CA LEU A 528 -2.06 6.85 4.38
C LEU A 528 -2.11 5.98 5.63
N ALA A 529 -2.16 4.65 5.49
CA ALA A 529 -2.22 3.76 6.64
C ALA A 529 -0.96 3.80 7.49
N GLU A 530 0.20 3.96 6.87
CA GLU A 530 1.49 4.17 7.57
C GLU A 530 1.46 5.44 8.44
N ARG A 531 0.65 6.44 8.08
CA ARG A 531 0.72 7.80 8.66
C ARG A 531 -0.38 8.12 9.65
N MET A 532 -1.63 7.81 9.29
CA MET A 532 -2.80 8.07 10.11
C MET A 532 -3.37 6.78 10.72
N GLY A 533 -2.78 5.62 10.46
CA GLY A 533 -3.27 4.33 10.92
C GLY A 533 -4.42 3.79 10.06
N VAL A 534 -4.63 2.47 10.12
CA VAL A 534 -5.63 1.76 9.29
C VAL A 534 -7.06 2.24 9.56
N ARG A 535 -7.43 2.49 10.83
CA ARG A 535 -8.80 2.91 11.19
C ARG A 535 -9.20 4.25 10.56
N ASN A 536 -8.28 5.21 10.50
CA ASN A 536 -8.55 6.50 9.85
C ASN A 536 -8.66 6.36 8.33
N VAL A 537 -7.89 5.44 7.72
CA VAL A 537 -8.04 5.10 6.30
C VAL A 537 -9.40 4.45 6.01
N LEU A 538 -9.94 3.64 6.92
CA LEU A 538 -11.29 3.08 6.80
C LEU A 538 -12.37 4.18 6.88
N LEU A 539 -12.22 5.17 7.76
CA LEU A 539 -13.12 6.34 7.78
C LEU A 539 -13.03 7.16 6.48
N LEU A 540 -11.82 7.33 5.95
CA LEU A 540 -11.62 7.99 4.66
C LEU A 540 -12.29 7.20 3.51
N ALA A 541 -12.20 5.87 3.52
CA ALA A 541 -12.91 5.02 2.57
C ALA A 541 -14.44 5.21 2.67
N ALA A 542 -15.00 5.26 3.88
CA ALA A 542 -16.42 5.60 4.08
C ALA A 542 -16.74 6.99 3.50
N GLY A 543 -15.88 7.99 3.75
CA GLY A 543 -15.98 9.33 3.18
C GLY A 543 -15.96 9.35 1.64
N CYS A 544 -15.08 8.57 1.01
CA CYS A 544 -15.01 8.42 -0.45
C CYS A 544 -16.29 7.79 -1.03
N ALA A 545 -16.84 6.75 -0.37
CA ALA A 545 -18.09 6.14 -0.79
C ALA A 545 -19.27 7.13 -0.69
N LEU A 546 -19.34 7.90 0.39
CA LEU A 546 -20.34 8.95 0.58
C LEU A 546 -20.18 10.08 -0.44
N ALA A 547 -18.95 10.55 -0.67
CA ALA A 547 -18.65 11.57 -1.67
C ALA A 547 -19.04 11.11 -3.08
N GLY A 548 -18.73 9.86 -3.44
CA GLY A 548 -19.17 9.24 -4.69
C GLY A 548 -20.69 9.28 -4.84
N PHE A 549 -21.44 9.00 -3.78
CA PHE A 549 -22.89 9.11 -3.78
C PHE A 549 -23.41 10.54 -3.89
N VAL A 550 -22.88 11.48 -3.12
CA VAL A 550 -23.28 12.89 -3.19
C VAL A 550 -23.02 13.46 -4.58
N VAL A 551 -21.84 13.21 -5.16
CA VAL A 551 -21.51 13.61 -6.53
C VAL A 551 -22.44 12.93 -7.54
N PHE A 552 -22.77 11.66 -7.35
CA PHE A 552 -23.71 10.94 -8.21
C PHE A 552 -25.11 11.61 -8.20
N LEU A 553 -25.58 12.07 -7.04
CA LEU A 553 -26.85 12.80 -6.93
C LEU A 553 -26.81 14.15 -7.65
N ILE A 554 -25.71 14.90 -7.52
CA ILE A 554 -25.52 16.20 -8.16
C ILE A 554 -25.38 16.07 -9.69
N SER A 555 -24.67 15.04 -10.16
CA SER A 555 -24.44 14.76 -11.58
C SER A 555 -25.70 14.28 -12.32
N ARG A 556 -26.80 14.04 -11.60
CA ARG A 556 -28.04 13.51 -12.16
C ARG A 556 -28.82 14.61 -12.89
N GLN A 557 -28.64 14.71 -14.20
CA GLN A 557 -29.67 15.30 -15.07
C GLN A 557 -30.82 14.29 -15.22
N ALA A 558 -32.05 14.77 -15.37
CA ALA A 558 -33.29 13.99 -15.31
C ALA A 558 -33.14 12.66 -16.09
N ALA A 559 -33.07 11.55 -15.34
CA ALA A 559 -32.81 10.24 -15.93
C ALA A 559 -33.96 9.88 -16.87
N THR A 560 -33.65 9.68 -18.14
CA THR A 560 -34.57 9.06 -19.08
C THR A 560 -34.93 7.66 -18.55
N PRO A 561 -36.21 7.26 -18.57
CA PRO A 561 -36.63 5.94 -18.13
C PRO A 561 -35.83 4.89 -18.92
N LEU A 562 -35.19 3.98 -18.18
CA LEU A 562 -34.40 2.90 -18.77
C LEU A 562 -35.31 2.06 -19.68
N PRO A 563 -34.88 1.73 -20.92
CA PRO A 563 -35.58 0.76 -21.75
C PRO A 563 -35.81 -0.54 -20.97
N LYS A 564 -36.99 -1.15 -21.11
CA LYS A 564 -37.32 -2.45 -20.48
C LYS A 564 -36.31 -3.52 -20.93
N SER A 565 -35.84 -4.32 -19.98
CA SER A 565 -34.60 -5.11 -20.04
C SER A 565 -34.37 -5.95 -21.30
N VAL A 566 -33.12 -5.95 -21.78
CA VAL A 566 -32.45 -7.13 -22.37
C VAL A 566 -32.27 -8.17 -21.25
N SER A 567 -32.65 -9.43 -21.52
CA SER A 567 -32.70 -10.58 -20.60
C SER A 567 -31.79 -10.50 -19.36
N VAL A 568 -32.38 -10.53 -18.16
CA VAL A 568 -31.65 -10.64 -16.89
C VAL A 568 -31.15 -12.07 -16.72
N PHE A 569 -29.84 -12.25 -16.56
CA PHE A 569 -29.20 -13.54 -16.27
C PHE A 569 -29.80 -14.19 -15.01
N ARG A 570 -30.19 -15.46 -15.11
CA ARG A 570 -30.70 -16.26 -14.00
C ARG A 570 -29.68 -17.33 -13.62
N TRP A 571 -29.65 -17.74 -12.35
CA TRP A 571 -28.81 -18.85 -11.90
C TRP A 571 -29.07 -20.16 -12.66
N ARG A 572 -30.26 -20.35 -13.23
CA ARG A 572 -30.59 -21.50 -14.08
C ARG A 572 -29.80 -21.50 -15.40
N ASP A 573 -29.42 -20.33 -15.90
CA ASP A 573 -28.67 -20.17 -17.16
C ASP A 573 -27.20 -20.64 -17.01
N LEU A 574 -26.71 -20.80 -15.77
CA LEU A 574 -25.39 -21.41 -15.50
C LEU A 574 -25.37 -22.91 -15.71
N VAL A 575 -26.48 -23.61 -15.43
CA VAL A 575 -26.49 -25.08 -15.41
C VAL A 575 -26.08 -25.68 -16.77
N PRO A 576 -26.62 -25.20 -17.92
CA PRO A 576 -26.18 -25.68 -19.23
C PRO A 576 -24.70 -25.37 -19.51
N LEU A 577 -24.22 -24.18 -19.10
CA LEU A 577 -22.83 -23.76 -19.31
C LEU A 577 -21.83 -24.60 -18.52
N LEU A 578 -22.19 -25.02 -17.30
CA LEU A 578 -21.38 -25.93 -16.49
C LEU A 578 -21.25 -27.33 -17.12
N HIS A 579 -22.17 -27.72 -18.02
CA HIS A 579 -22.09 -28.96 -18.77
C HIS A 579 -21.38 -28.80 -20.13
N ASP A 580 -21.19 -27.57 -20.61
CA ASP A 580 -20.45 -27.31 -21.84
C ASP A 580 -18.94 -27.50 -21.62
N ARG A 581 -18.38 -28.48 -22.31
CA ARG A 581 -16.94 -28.81 -22.25
C ARG A 581 -16.05 -27.66 -22.71
N ARG A 582 -16.49 -26.84 -23.67
CA ARG A 582 -15.71 -25.68 -24.15
C ARG A 582 -15.63 -24.60 -23.07
N PHE A 583 -16.77 -24.31 -22.45
CA PHE A 583 -16.86 -23.36 -21.35
C PHE A 583 -16.08 -23.84 -20.13
N MET A 584 -16.25 -25.09 -19.70
CA MET A 584 -15.52 -25.63 -18.56
C MET A 584 -14.01 -25.71 -18.76
N ARG A 585 -13.54 -25.96 -20.00
CA ARG A 585 -12.11 -25.86 -20.32
C ARG A 585 -11.57 -24.44 -20.18
N LEU A 586 -12.34 -23.43 -20.60
CA LEU A 586 -11.98 -22.03 -20.38
C LEU A 586 -11.96 -21.68 -18.88
N MET A 587 -12.93 -22.18 -18.10
CA MET A 587 -13.01 -21.93 -16.67
C MET A 587 -11.86 -22.56 -15.90
N LEU A 588 -11.70 -23.89 -16.02
CA LEU A 588 -10.70 -24.65 -15.28
C LEU A 588 -9.28 -24.43 -15.83
N GLY A 589 -9.15 -24.12 -17.12
CA GLY A 589 -7.87 -23.92 -17.78
C GLY A 589 -7.32 -22.50 -17.68
N ALA A 590 -8.16 -21.48 -17.44
CA ALA A 590 -7.68 -20.11 -17.42
C ALA A 590 -8.38 -19.23 -16.37
N ALA A 591 -9.70 -19.12 -16.45
CA ALA A 591 -10.43 -18.10 -15.69
C ALA A 591 -10.30 -18.28 -14.16
N ILE A 592 -10.51 -19.50 -13.65
CA ILE A 592 -10.40 -19.80 -12.22
C ILE A 592 -8.93 -19.75 -11.76
N PRO A 593 -7.97 -20.43 -12.40
CA PRO A 593 -6.57 -20.37 -11.97
C PRO A 593 -5.97 -18.96 -12.00
N ALA A 594 -6.28 -18.14 -13.03
CA ALA A 594 -5.83 -16.75 -13.08
C ALA A 594 -6.31 -15.94 -11.86
N LYS A 595 -7.56 -16.18 -11.42
CA LYS A 595 -8.12 -15.51 -10.25
C LYS A 595 -7.65 -16.09 -8.91
N ILE A 596 -7.30 -17.38 -8.88
CA ILE A 596 -6.58 -17.99 -7.75
C ILE A 596 -5.23 -17.29 -7.55
N ALA A 597 -4.44 -17.13 -8.62
CA ALA A 597 -3.18 -16.39 -8.53
C ALA A 597 -3.41 -14.92 -8.16
N LEU A 598 -4.38 -14.24 -8.76
CA LEU A 598 -4.65 -12.84 -8.42
C LEU A 598 -5.01 -12.65 -6.93
N ALA A 599 -5.99 -13.40 -6.41
CA ALA A 599 -6.44 -13.20 -5.04
C ALA A 599 -5.49 -13.86 -4.02
N GLY A 600 -5.02 -15.07 -4.30
CA GLY A 600 -4.15 -15.84 -3.41
C GLY A 600 -2.72 -15.31 -3.35
N PHE A 601 -2.11 -14.99 -4.49
CA PHE A 601 -0.75 -14.45 -4.51
C PHE A 601 -0.77 -12.94 -4.25
N LEU A 602 -1.38 -12.12 -5.10
CA LEU A 602 -1.22 -10.66 -5.01
C LEU A 602 -1.96 -10.03 -3.83
N PHE A 603 -3.20 -10.43 -3.53
CA PHE A 603 -3.99 -9.79 -2.48
C PHE A 603 -3.83 -10.43 -1.11
N TYR A 604 -3.34 -11.66 -1.02
CA TYR A 604 -3.15 -12.36 0.24
C TYR A 604 -1.66 -12.59 0.55
N LEU A 605 -0.95 -13.35 -0.28
CA LEU A 605 0.41 -13.77 0.04
C LEU A 605 1.42 -12.62 0.00
N THR A 606 1.31 -11.74 -1.00
CA THR A 606 2.25 -10.62 -1.20
C THR A 606 2.26 -9.64 -0.02
N PRO A 607 1.13 -9.14 0.51
CA PRO A 607 1.15 -8.28 1.70
C PRO A 607 1.78 -8.95 2.91
N LEU A 608 1.51 -10.23 3.16
CA LEU A 608 2.08 -10.96 4.30
C LEU A 608 3.58 -11.20 4.13
N ALA A 609 4.02 -11.64 2.96
CA ALA A 609 5.42 -11.95 2.69
C ALA A 609 6.29 -10.69 2.69
N LEU A 610 5.87 -9.62 2.01
CA LEU A 610 6.61 -8.36 2.01
C LEU A 610 6.66 -7.73 3.40
N HIS A 611 5.57 -7.79 4.16
CA HIS A 611 5.57 -7.33 5.54
C HIS A 611 6.52 -8.13 6.44
N ALA A 612 6.64 -9.45 6.22
CA ALA A 612 7.62 -10.29 6.93
C ALA A 612 9.07 -9.89 6.60
N GLU A 613 9.33 -9.42 5.38
CA GLU A 613 10.60 -8.80 4.95
C GLU A 613 10.73 -7.32 5.39
N ALA A 614 9.95 -6.89 6.38
CA ALA A 614 9.94 -5.52 6.92
C ALA A 614 9.60 -4.41 5.91
N TYR A 615 8.92 -4.73 4.81
CA TYR A 615 8.40 -3.69 3.91
C TYR A 615 7.24 -2.93 4.58
N SER A 616 7.24 -1.61 4.37
CA SER A 616 6.17 -0.74 4.87
C SER A 616 4.85 -0.93 4.10
N ALA A 617 3.74 -0.51 4.71
CA ALA A 617 2.42 -0.53 4.06
C ALA A 617 2.41 0.25 2.74
N ALA A 618 3.15 1.38 2.66
CA ALA A 618 3.32 2.13 1.42
C ALA A 618 4.01 1.31 0.33
N ALA A 619 5.04 0.55 0.68
CA ALA A 619 5.77 -0.28 -0.27
C ALA A 619 4.92 -1.46 -0.79
N ILE A 620 4.13 -2.08 0.08
CA ILE A 620 3.14 -3.10 -0.32
C ILE A 620 2.07 -2.50 -1.25
N GLY A 621 1.60 -1.28 -0.94
CA GLY A 621 0.69 -0.54 -1.80
C GLY A 621 1.27 -0.28 -3.20
N ARG A 622 2.56 0.06 -3.28
CA ARG A 622 3.28 0.22 -4.56
C ARG A 622 3.40 -1.08 -5.34
N ALA A 623 3.64 -2.20 -4.67
CA ALA A 623 3.66 -3.52 -5.30
C ALA A 623 2.32 -3.85 -5.97
N ILE A 624 1.21 -3.63 -5.28
CA ILE A 624 -0.14 -3.84 -5.85
C ILE A 624 -0.44 -2.83 -6.98
N MET A 625 0.00 -1.58 -6.84
CA MET A 625 -0.11 -0.57 -7.90
C MET A 625 0.64 -0.98 -9.16
N ALA A 626 1.86 -1.52 -9.03
CA ALA A 626 2.67 -1.97 -10.16
C ALA A 626 1.93 -3.04 -10.99
N TYR A 627 1.26 -3.98 -10.34
CA TYR A 627 0.37 -4.94 -11.01
C TYR A 627 -0.69 -4.22 -11.88
N TYR A 628 -1.42 -3.25 -11.31
CA TYR A 628 -2.49 -2.56 -12.04
C TYR A 628 -1.96 -1.69 -13.20
N ILE A 629 -0.79 -1.08 -13.05
CA ILE A 629 -0.12 -0.35 -14.13
C ILE A 629 0.20 -1.31 -15.28
N LEU A 630 0.89 -2.43 -14.98
CA LEU A 630 1.26 -3.42 -15.99
C LEU A 630 0.03 -4.03 -16.67
N LEU A 631 -1.00 -4.40 -15.90
CA LEU A 631 -2.28 -4.85 -16.43
C LEU A 631 -2.89 -3.85 -17.41
N THR A 632 -2.94 -2.57 -17.02
CA THR A 632 -3.58 -1.51 -17.81
C THR A 632 -2.80 -1.21 -19.09
N LEU A 633 -1.46 -1.29 -19.06
CA LEU A 633 -0.60 -1.09 -20.22
C LEU A 633 -0.62 -2.30 -21.17
N SER A 634 -0.66 -3.52 -20.64
CA SER A 634 -0.63 -4.75 -21.45
C SER A 634 -1.97 -5.11 -22.10
N ASN A 635 -3.09 -4.80 -21.46
CA ASN A 635 -4.42 -5.21 -21.96
C ASN A 635 -4.79 -4.65 -23.36
N PRO A 636 -4.55 -3.36 -23.68
CA PRO A 636 -4.78 -2.84 -25.04
C PRO A 636 -3.91 -3.52 -26.10
N LEU A 637 -2.63 -3.76 -25.77
CA LEU A 637 -1.70 -4.46 -26.65
C LEU A 637 -2.18 -5.88 -26.96
N ALA A 638 -2.65 -6.58 -25.94
CA ALA A 638 -3.22 -7.92 -26.08
C ALA A 638 -4.45 -7.93 -26.98
N SER A 639 -5.32 -6.92 -26.86
CA SER A 639 -6.50 -6.77 -27.74
C SER A 639 -6.09 -6.62 -29.20
N VAL A 640 -5.14 -5.72 -29.50
CA VAL A 640 -4.67 -5.49 -30.88
C VAL A 640 -4.01 -6.73 -31.47
N ILE A 641 -3.21 -7.45 -30.68
CA ILE A 641 -2.58 -8.70 -31.12
C ILE A 641 -3.65 -9.79 -31.36
N ALA A 642 -4.66 -9.88 -30.49
CA ALA A 642 -5.76 -10.84 -30.64
C ALA A 642 -6.54 -10.63 -31.94
N ASP A 643 -6.84 -9.37 -32.25
CA ASP A 643 -7.56 -9.00 -33.48
C ASP A 643 -6.71 -9.29 -34.72
N ARG A 644 -5.40 -8.99 -34.67
CA ARG A 644 -4.49 -9.21 -35.80
C ARG A 644 -4.20 -10.68 -36.07
N TRP A 645 -4.01 -11.49 -35.03
CA TRP A 645 -3.58 -12.90 -35.17
C TRP A 645 -4.75 -13.89 -35.13
N ARG A 646 -5.96 -13.44 -34.76
CA ARG A 646 -7.19 -14.24 -34.68
C ARG A 646 -7.03 -15.56 -33.91
N GLN A 647 -6.15 -15.56 -32.90
CA GLN A 647 -5.81 -16.72 -32.08
C GLN A 647 -5.91 -16.40 -30.58
N PRO A 648 -7.10 -16.01 -30.07
CA PRO A 648 -7.26 -15.57 -28.68
C PRO A 648 -6.85 -16.66 -27.66
N ARG A 649 -7.05 -17.94 -28.00
CA ARG A 649 -6.62 -19.08 -27.16
C ARG A 649 -5.12 -19.11 -26.87
N ARG A 650 -4.27 -18.82 -27.87
CA ARG A 650 -2.81 -18.82 -27.69
C ARG A 650 -2.35 -17.67 -26.81
N LEU A 651 -3.02 -16.51 -26.91
CA LEU A 651 -2.73 -15.36 -26.05
C LEU A 651 -3.14 -15.61 -24.60
N VAL A 652 -4.30 -16.23 -24.37
CA VAL A 652 -4.68 -16.66 -23.02
C VAL A 652 -3.65 -17.64 -22.46
N ALA A 653 -3.26 -18.66 -23.23
CA ALA A 653 -2.25 -19.63 -22.80
C ALA A 653 -0.89 -18.98 -22.49
N ALA A 654 -0.44 -18.03 -23.33
CA ALA A 654 0.79 -17.27 -23.09
C ALA A 654 0.71 -16.42 -21.82
N GLY A 655 -0.42 -15.76 -21.57
CA GLY A 655 -0.66 -14.99 -20.34
C GLY A 655 -0.68 -15.87 -19.09
N MET A 656 -1.30 -17.06 -19.19
CA MET A 656 -1.29 -18.07 -18.13
C MET A 656 0.13 -18.58 -17.84
N LEU A 657 0.91 -18.88 -18.89
CA LEU A 657 2.30 -19.31 -18.76
C LEU A 657 3.18 -18.23 -18.13
N LEU A 658 3.03 -16.97 -18.55
CA LEU A 658 3.77 -15.86 -17.97
C LEU A 658 3.44 -15.67 -16.48
N THR A 659 2.15 -15.76 -16.11
CA THR A 659 1.70 -15.71 -14.72
C THR A 659 2.29 -16.87 -13.90
N ALA A 660 2.28 -18.09 -14.46
CA ALA A 660 2.84 -19.27 -13.84
C ALA A 660 4.36 -19.16 -13.63
N LEU A 661 5.11 -18.72 -14.65
CA LEU A 661 6.56 -18.52 -14.55
C LEU A 661 6.92 -17.52 -13.45
N GLY A 662 6.15 -16.43 -13.35
CA GLY A 662 6.34 -15.44 -12.28
C GLY A 662 6.14 -16.01 -10.89
N THR A 663 5.09 -16.80 -10.70
CA THR A 663 4.76 -17.40 -9.39
C THR A 663 5.64 -18.63 -9.08
N LEU A 664 6.19 -19.32 -10.08
CA LEU A 664 7.20 -20.36 -9.90
C LEU A 664 8.58 -19.82 -9.49
N ALA A 665 8.81 -18.50 -9.59
CA ALA A 665 10.04 -17.87 -9.10
C ALA A 665 10.29 -18.10 -7.60
N GLY A 666 9.28 -18.54 -6.84
CA GLY A 666 9.46 -18.99 -5.45
C GLY A 666 10.44 -20.17 -5.30
N LEU A 667 10.60 -21.03 -6.31
CA LEU A 667 11.61 -22.09 -6.33
C LEU A 667 13.04 -21.56 -6.51
N ALA A 668 13.17 -20.36 -7.06
CA ALA A 668 14.46 -19.72 -7.33
C ALA A 668 14.97 -18.91 -6.13
N VAL A 669 14.28 -18.89 -4.98
CA VAL A 669 14.74 -18.19 -3.77
C VAL A 669 16.10 -18.66 -3.21
N PRO A 670 16.57 -19.90 -3.41
CA PRO A 670 17.96 -20.22 -3.09
C PRO A 670 18.98 -19.42 -3.92
N LEU A 671 18.57 -18.93 -5.10
CA LEU A 671 19.38 -18.12 -6.03
C LEU A 671 19.02 -16.63 -5.98
N LEU A 672 17.82 -16.28 -5.50
CA LEU A 672 17.21 -14.96 -5.51
C LEU A 672 16.79 -14.57 -4.08
N ALA A 673 16.81 -13.29 -3.73
CA ALA A 673 16.16 -12.88 -2.49
C ALA A 673 14.63 -13.09 -2.54
N VAL A 674 14.00 -13.31 -1.37
CA VAL A 674 12.56 -13.55 -1.25
C VAL A 674 11.76 -12.40 -1.86
N ASP A 675 12.11 -11.16 -1.53
CA ASP A 675 11.48 -9.95 -2.03
C ASP A 675 11.58 -9.84 -3.56
N LEU A 676 12.75 -10.16 -4.15
CA LEU A 676 12.96 -10.17 -5.59
C LEU A 676 12.06 -11.19 -6.30
N ALA A 677 11.92 -12.40 -5.74
CA ALA A 677 11.01 -13.41 -6.29
C ALA A 677 9.56 -12.89 -6.32
N PHE A 678 9.10 -12.24 -5.24
CA PHE A 678 7.77 -11.63 -5.19
C PHE A 678 7.60 -10.51 -6.21
N TRP A 679 8.60 -9.64 -6.41
CA TRP A 679 8.57 -8.61 -7.46
C TRP A 679 8.46 -9.20 -8.87
N ILE A 680 9.24 -10.24 -9.17
CA ILE A 680 9.12 -10.99 -10.45
C ILE A 680 7.70 -11.53 -10.60
N GLY A 681 7.16 -12.15 -9.54
CA GLY A 681 5.79 -12.65 -9.53
C GLY A 681 4.73 -11.57 -9.81
N ILE A 682 4.85 -10.39 -9.19
CA ILE A 682 3.95 -9.25 -9.40
C ILE A 682 4.01 -8.77 -10.86
N VAL A 683 5.21 -8.62 -11.41
CA VAL A 683 5.41 -8.14 -12.79
C VAL A 683 4.81 -9.13 -13.79
N CYS A 684 5.16 -10.40 -13.65
CA CYS A 684 4.64 -11.48 -14.49
C CYS A 684 3.13 -11.65 -14.37
N LEU A 685 2.55 -11.53 -13.17
CA LEU A 685 1.10 -11.56 -12.96
C LEU A 685 0.42 -10.38 -13.67
N GLY A 686 0.97 -9.16 -13.57
CA GLY A 686 0.41 -7.97 -14.21
C GLY A 686 0.39 -8.08 -15.73
N LEU A 687 1.54 -8.40 -16.32
CA LEU A 687 1.69 -8.62 -17.76
C LEU A 687 0.84 -9.82 -18.24
N GLY A 688 0.87 -10.93 -17.50
CA GLY A 688 0.16 -12.16 -17.83
C GLY A 688 -1.36 -12.01 -17.76
N THR A 689 -1.86 -11.29 -16.75
CA THR A 689 -3.29 -10.94 -16.67
C THR A 689 -3.67 -9.99 -17.82
N GLY A 690 -2.84 -8.99 -18.14
CA GLY A 690 -3.10 -8.09 -19.26
C GLY A 690 -3.13 -8.81 -20.60
N LEU A 691 -2.25 -9.80 -20.81
CA LEU A 691 -2.22 -10.60 -22.04
C LEU A 691 -3.43 -11.53 -22.18
N SER A 692 -4.00 -12.00 -21.07
CA SER A 692 -5.08 -13.00 -21.07
C SER A 692 -6.48 -12.41 -20.94
N ALA A 693 -6.67 -11.26 -20.27
CA ALA A 693 -7.97 -10.74 -19.88
C ALA A 693 -8.89 -10.46 -21.08
N ALA A 694 -8.47 -9.63 -22.05
CA ALA A 694 -9.28 -9.35 -23.24
C ALA A 694 -9.49 -10.60 -24.12
N PRO A 695 -8.47 -11.39 -24.48
CA PRO A 695 -8.66 -12.62 -25.27
C PRO A 695 -9.56 -13.67 -24.61
N MET A 696 -9.59 -13.73 -23.28
CA MET A 696 -10.49 -14.62 -22.53
C MET A 696 -11.96 -14.23 -22.71
N GLN A 697 -12.26 -12.93 -22.77
CA GLN A 697 -13.61 -12.45 -23.09
C GLN A 697 -13.98 -12.79 -24.55
N THR A 698 -13.04 -12.66 -25.49
CA THR A 698 -13.24 -13.08 -26.89
C THR A 698 -13.59 -14.57 -26.99
N LEU A 699 -12.86 -15.45 -26.29
CA LEU A 699 -13.18 -16.89 -26.27
C LEU A 699 -14.57 -17.19 -25.71
N ALA A 700 -15.02 -16.43 -24.71
CA ALA A 700 -16.37 -16.59 -24.16
C ALA A 700 -17.46 -16.16 -25.16
N VAL A 701 -17.20 -15.13 -25.97
CA VAL A 701 -18.06 -14.76 -27.10
C VAL A 701 -18.06 -15.86 -28.16
N ASP A 702 -16.89 -16.41 -28.52
CA ASP A 702 -16.78 -17.50 -29.49
C ASP A 702 -17.53 -18.78 -29.05
N ILE A 703 -17.55 -19.07 -27.73
CA ILE A 703 -18.31 -20.20 -27.17
C ILE A 703 -19.82 -19.99 -27.33
N ALA A 704 -20.30 -18.75 -27.25
CA ALA A 704 -21.71 -18.45 -27.46
C ALA A 704 -22.15 -18.67 -28.93
N GLY A 705 -21.21 -18.62 -29.88
CA GLY A 705 -21.48 -18.78 -31.31
C GLY A 705 -22.47 -17.74 -31.82
N ASP A 706 -23.48 -18.19 -32.57
CA ASP A 706 -24.57 -17.34 -33.10
C ASP A 706 -25.60 -16.95 -32.02
N GLY A 707 -25.46 -17.46 -30.80
CA GLY A 707 -26.34 -17.14 -29.67
C GLY A 707 -26.02 -15.79 -29.01
N ASN A 708 -26.83 -15.40 -28.02
CA ASN A 708 -26.57 -14.20 -27.24
C ASN A 708 -25.32 -14.43 -26.34
N PRO A 709 -24.24 -13.65 -26.47
CA PRO A 709 -23.02 -13.84 -25.67
C PRO A 709 -23.15 -13.36 -24.22
N THR A 710 -24.20 -12.60 -23.90
CA THR A 710 -24.39 -11.97 -22.59
C THR A 710 -24.41 -12.98 -21.43
N PRO A 711 -25.18 -14.10 -21.48
CA PRO A 711 -25.20 -15.08 -20.39
C PRO A 711 -23.85 -15.77 -20.19
N VAL A 712 -23.10 -16.06 -21.27
CA VAL A 712 -21.76 -16.68 -21.19
C VAL A 712 -20.77 -15.73 -20.52
N LEU A 713 -20.78 -14.44 -20.89
CA LEU A 713 -19.92 -13.42 -20.27
C LEU A 713 -20.25 -13.18 -18.79
N VAL A 714 -21.54 -13.19 -18.42
CA VAL A 714 -21.96 -13.07 -17.02
C VAL A 714 -21.58 -14.31 -16.23
N ALA A 715 -21.76 -15.51 -16.79
CA ALA A 715 -21.33 -16.76 -16.17
C ALA A 715 -19.81 -16.80 -15.97
N LEU A 716 -19.03 -16.43 -16.99
CA LEU A 716 -17.57 -16.28 -16.91
C LEU A 716 -17.18 -15.39 -15.72
N ARG A 717 -17.71 -14.16 -15.66
CA ARG A 717 -17.40 -13.21 -14.58
C ARG A 717 -17.81 -13.71 -13.21
N THR A 718 -18.92 -14.44 -13.11
CA THR A 718 -19.43 -15.00 -11.86
C THR A 718 -18.53 -16.14 -11.37
N LEU A 719 -18.18 -17.07 -12.26
CA LEU A 719 -17.31 -18.22 -11.95
C LEU A 719 -15.85 -17.81 -11.71
N GLU A 720 -15.35 -16.77 -12.38
CA GLU A 720 -14.05 -16.15 -12.07
C GLU A 720 -13.94 -15.75 -10.58
N ARG A 721 -15.05 -15.33 -9.95
CA ARG A 721 -15.04 -14.95 -8.54
C ARG A 721 -14.79 -16.14 -7.63
N LEU A 722 -15.19 -17.36 -8.01
CA LEU A 722 -14.86 -18.57 -7.23
C LEU A 722 -13.34 -18.73 -7.10
N GLY A 723 -12.58 -18.48 -8.17
CA GLY A 723 -11.12 -18.48 -8.08
C GLY A 723 -10.59 -17.44 -7.08
N SER A 724 -11.23 -16.27 -7.00
CA SER A 724 -10.87 -15.23 -6.03
C SER A 724 -11.27 -15.57 -4.59
N VAL A 725 -12.27 -16.45 -4.39
CA VAL A 725 -12.64 -16.99 -3.07
C VAL A 725 -11.65 -18.07 -2.64
N ILE A 726 -11.34 -18.99 -3.56
CA ILE A 726 -10.53 -20.18 -3.29
C ILE A 726 -9.06 -19.82 -3.09
N GLY A 727 -8.52 -18.86 -3.86
CA GLY A 727 -7.10 -18.52 -3.85
C GLY A 727 -6.54 -18.17 -2.46
N PRO A 728 -7.11 -17.20 -1.72
CA PRO A 728 -6.67 -16.87 -0.37
C PRO A 728 -6.79 -18.03 0.61
N LEU A 729 -7.83 -18.87 0.50
CA LEU A 729 -8.02 -20.03 1.39
C LEU A 729 -6.98 -21.12 1.15
N ILE A 730 -6.68 -21.43 -0.12
CA ILE A 730 -5.60 -22.35 -0.46
C ILE A 730 -4.27 -21.80 0.05
N ALA A 731 -3.98 -20.53 -0.24
CA ALA A 731 -2.73 -19.91 0.20
C ALA A 731 -2.61 -19.88 1.73
N ALA A 732 -3.69 -19.57 2.46
CA ALA A 732 -3.72 -19.59 3.92
C ALA A 732 -3.54 -20.98 4.51
N GLY A 733 -4.21 -21.99 3.94
CA GLY A 733 -4.06 -23.38 4.35
C GLY A 733 -2.65 -23.93 4.11
N LEU A 734 -2.04 -23.60 2.96
CA LEU A 734 -0.67 -23.99 2.67
C LEU A 734 0.36 -23.27 3.54
N LEU A 735 0.13 -21.99 3.86
CA LEU A 735 1.04 -21.19 4.70
C LEU A 735 1.10 -21.69 6.15
N ALA A 736 0.14 -22.52 6.59
CA ALA A 736 0.22 -23.18 7.88
C ALA A 736 1.36 -24.22 7.96
N TRP A 737 1.86 -24.70 6.82
CA TRP A 737 2.85 -25.80 6.75
C TRP A 737 4.07 -25.46 5.89
N LEU A 738 3.96 -24.45 5.02
CA LEU A 738 4.98 -24.11 4.03
C LEU A 738 5.42 -22.65 4.19
N PRO A 739 6.71 -22.33 3.93
CA PRO A 739 7.19 -20.96 3.86
C PRO A 739 6.62 -20.23 2.64
N TYR A 740 6.62 -18.89 2.69
CA TYR A 740 6.06 -18.01 1.65
C TYR A 740 6.47 -18.39 0.21
N PRO A 741 7.75 -18.69 -0.11
CA PRO A 741 8.15 -19.02 -1.48
C PRO A 741 7.55 -20.33 -2.01
N LEU A 742 7.35 -21.33 -1.15
CA LEU A 742 6.74 -22.60 -1.54
C LEU A 742 5.23 -22.46 -1.75
N VAL A 743 4.55 -21.63 -0.95
CA VAL A 743 3.13 -21.29 -1.19
C VAL A 743 2.96 -20.54 -2.51
N MET A 744 3.85 -19.58 -2.80
CA MET A 744 3.91 -18.86 -4.07
C MET A 744 4.05 -19.83 -5.25
N THR A 745 4.97 -20.79 -5.13
CA THR A 745 5.21 -21.85 -6.13
C THR A 745 3.98 -22.72 -6.33
N ALA A 746 3.28 -23.13 -5.26
CA ALA A 746 2.09 -23.97 -5.36
C ALA A 746 0.96 -23.26 -6.14
N LEU A 747 0.77 -21.95 -5.91
CA LEU A 747 -0.17 -21.15 -6.71
C LEU A 747 0.26 -21.06 -8.19
N GLY A 748 1.56 -21.01 -8.44
CA GLY A 748 2.15 -21.09 -9.78
C GLY A 748 1.92 -22.44 -10.48
N ALA A 749 2.01 -23.55 -9.75
CA ALA A 749 1.70 -24.87 -10.26
C ALA A 749 0.22 -24.99 -10.67
N ILE A 750 -0.71 -24.40 -9.89
CA ILE A 750 -2.15 -24.37 -10.22
C ILE A 750 -2.40 -23.58 -11.52
N THR A 751 -1.77 -22.42 -11.67
CA THR A 751 -1.90 -21.62 -12.90
C THR A 751 -1.27 -22.30 -14.11
N PHE A 752 -0.11 -22.94 -13.93
CA PHE A 752 0.55 -23.73 -14.97
C PHE A 752 -0.31 -24.91 -15.43
N ALA A 753 -0.83 -25.70 -14.49
CA ALA A 753 -1.69 -26.85 -14.78
C ALA A 753 -2.98 -26.44 -15.52
N GLY A 754 -3.58 -25.31 -15.11
CA GLY A 754 -4.70 -24.70 -15.83
C GLY A 754 -4.30 -24.36 -17.27
N GLY A 755 -3.23 -23.59 -17.45
CA GLY A 755 -2.76 -23.19 -18.78
C GLY A 755 -2.48 -24.40 -19.68
N LEU A 756 -1.89 -25.47 -19.13
CA LEU A 756 -1.66 -26.72 -19.84
C LEU A 756 -2.97 -27.40 -20.26
N LEU A 757 -3.97 -27.46 -19.37
CA LEU A 757 -5.30 -28.01 -19.67
C LEU A 757 -6.00 -27.23 -20.80
N LEU A 758 -5.84 -25.91 -20.81
CA LEU A 758 -6.35 -25.07 -21.90
C LEU A 758 -5.67 -25.40 -23.23
N VAL A 759 -4.40 -25.80 -23.25
CA VAL A 759 -3.65 -26.13 -24.47
C VAL A 759 -3.94 -27.56 -24.94
N THR A 760 -3.85 -28.55 -24.06
CA THR A 760 -3.95 -29.99 -24.38
C THR A 760 -5.37 -30.46 -24.69
N GLY A 761 -6.39 -29.78 -24.16
CA GLY A 761 -7.80 -30.12 -24.41
C GLY A 761 -8.33 -29.76 -25.80
N SER A 762 -7.49 -29.59 -26.84
CA SER A 762 -7.99 -29.35 -28.20
C SER A 762 -8.72 -30.58 -28.75
N PRO A 763 -9.88 -30.43 -29.40
CA PRO A 763 -10.26 -31.39 -30.41
C PRO A 763 -9.12 -31.40 -31.44
N ARG A 764 -8.66 -32.59 -31.84
CA ARG A 764 -7.96 -32.71 -33.13
C ARG A 764 -8.82 -31.97 -34.14
N GLN A 765 -8.26 -30.97 -34.82
CA GLN A 765 -8.80 -30.53 -36.09
C GLN A 765 -8.71 -31.75 -37.02
N GLY A 766 -9.73 -32.60 -36.97
CA GLY A 766 -9.98 -33.57 -38.01
C GLY A 766 -10.30 -32.75 -39.24
N MET A 767 -9.36 -32.67 -40.17
CA MET A 767 -9.58 -33.07 -41.55
C MET A 767 -11.02 -32.77 -42.04
N VAL A 768 -11.36 -31.49 -42.16
CA VAL A 768 -12.32 -31.07 -43.19
C VAL A 768 -11.46 -30.81 -44.41
N ALA A 769 -11.19 -31.91 -45.12
CA ALA A 769 -10.91 -31.88 -46.53
C ALA A 769 -12.24 -31.63 -47.28
N ALA A 770 -12.11 -31.00 -48.46
CA ALA A 770 -13.13 -30.57 -49.43
C ALA A 770 -13.65 -29.13 -49.23
#